data_AF-A0AAD1V7C6-F1
#
_entry.id   AF-A0AAD1V7C6-F1
#
_cell.length_a   1.000
_cell.length_b   1.000
_cell.length_c   1.000
_cell.angle_alpha   90.00
_cell.angle_beta   90.00
_cell.angle_gamma   90.00
#
_symmetry.space_group_name_H-M   'P 1'
#
loop_
_entity.id
_entity.type
_entity.pdbx_description
1 polymer ?
#
loop_
_entity_poly.entity_id
_entity_poly.type
_entity_poly.pdbx_seq_one_letter_code
_entity_poly.pdbx_strand_id
1 'polypeptide(L)'
;MNFLTKVNLNKNIEGSEQFCKFDFDPVPEVIEKHLKLSGWVVGIESPVVGIELIQDDQLLWESPLTINRSLVYQTDKTVTGEQQCGFSINLALENINLASAVILIQAVFEDFKRIPLADLNLSIAEESNHDLAQVQAELHNTREELERLQSQFDEVLAELEQTHWQLHQIQTKQSDSDVTIDSDKQVIEVNPEDIQSYYRFLEVQPENSDIWLQLANILVEQNRLEDAIAVYRRLVELSPCEEYYQQLGQLLVKQEKWDEAIIVYKRAIEFNPESYLYYYQLGEVIYNRVMQNPESYFVDYKIAELPHKDYQLFDPELPDICFLNDEHFLQVTCHLDEEAYTSEVYRVYFKREASDIEIIGGSQWLRQGNSRLQGLKQGRNLPEFTTLLSRSITSVCLQSAVNYYQRAIELNHNFYESYFRLGEVLSQQGKTNEANANYYKTAIQLAGKNDIDTAISLFKKIPKLYSETQVESAYNYLWKGLNLLNHLNTSSPYCQVEVKQEEVHSHFINKSQYKVITLDALTAEDKDFLKENGLMISNLDLIRQDNAALEKIYINSCALSQEKIDVSQKLIKPDYFQQTIVETGYVYAVDPFSGQIIRSNQSFYYVAWLPMFMYRFVGSEVFYLVAGHHWNGKIFLYFPRLELIIKFYPGELHLVNYEGIINHFKSYMVSYWQDVQKYISTPEKKVASVLGVLNQIGHYLWNDLTGIQYLYENEILQKPDIFLVGASNFLDIGDIFPEIPADKIKRFNNNLNIFEAILQNNYMVVRVTDKWFTNELENRLYKNSLTRCSESFLQDFDKAKQHFPLLCIQIRNYRTWISQISGIANIIRELHNNFPNLGIVFDGWSRLENEDQIAEETINKEKQIVEKILEELPENIGIYNIIGSRIYEKIVWHKIIDAFVASMGSGVLFLTSIANKPGVIHGNRFFIQPHHQEELKRWRKDLLMPIFISPEHIMDDESDPDYILRNYDCDWKVIYEAILTLLKELNLDQQ
;
A
#
# COMPACT_ATOMS: atom_id res chain seq x y z
N MET A 1 -10.61 33.32 66.89
CA MET A 1 -10.47 34.78 66.67
C MET A 1 -9.23 35.30 67.40
N ASN A 2 -8.05 35.23 66.78
CA ASN A 2 -6.86 36.06 67.06
C ASN A 2 -5.71 35.70 66.07
N PHE A 3 -6.02 35.51 64.78
CA PHE A 3 -5.03 34.98 63.82
C PHE A 3 -4.56 35.97 62.74
N LEU A 4 -5.06 37.22 62.72
CA LEU A 4 -4.66 38.23 61.74
C LEU A 4 -4.14 39.50 62.42
N THR A 5 -2.92 39.45 62.96
CA THR A 5 -2.26 40.67 63.48
C THR A 5 -0.84 40.89 62.95
N LYS A 6 -0.40 40.17 61.91
CA LYS A 6 0.92 40.39 61.30
C LYS A 6 0.91 40.18 59.79
N VAL A 7 0.30 41.11 59.06
CA VAL A 7 0.71 41.42 57.68
C VAL A 7 0.76 42.95 57.59
N ASN A 8 1.98 43.49 57.62
CA ASN A 8 2.22 44.93 57.47
C ASN A 8 2.79 45.13 56.05
N LEU A 9 1.95 45.62 55.12
CA LEU A 9 2.30 45.82 53.71
C LEU A 9 2.73 47.28 53.51
N ASN A 10 4.04 47.53 53.51
CA ASN A 10 4.61 48.81 53.07
C ASN A 10 5.76 48.52 52.10
N LYS A 11 5.56 48.77 50.79
CA LYS A 11 6.66 49.04 49.85
C LYS A 11 6.17 49.74 48.57
N ASN A 12 7.04 50.62 48.07
CA ASN A 12 6.79 51.70 47.12
C ASN A 12 6.85 51.25 45.66
N ILE A 13 6.00 51.82 44.79
CA ILE A 13 6.18 51.82 43.33
C ILE A 13 5.88 53.24 42.79
N GLU A 14 6.86 53.85 42.10
CA GLU A 14 6.82 55.21 41.52
C GLU A 14 6.36 55.20 40.03
N GLY A 15 5.42 56.10 39.68
CA GLY A 15 5.15 56.66 38.33
C GLY A 15 4.57 55.74 37.22
N SER A 16 3.58 56.10 36.40
CA SER A 16 2.64 57.23 36.33
C SER A 16 1.46 56.87 35.41
N GLU A 17 0.24 57.08 35.92
CA GLU A 17 -0.93 57.71 35.29
C GLU A 17 -1.47 57.21 33.92
N GLN A 18 -2.46 56.30 33.96
CA GLN A 18 -3.72 56.44 33.21
C GLN A 18 -4.81 55.51 33.78
N PHE A 19 -5.95 56.09 34.20
CA PHE A 19 -7.11 55.38 34.73
C PHE A 19 -8.04 54.90 33.59
N CYS A 20 -8.31 53.60 33.51
CA CYS A 20 -9.44 53.04 32.76
C CYS A 20 -10.72 53.07 33.62
N LYS A 21 -11.85 53.41 32.98
CA LYS A 21 -13.19 53.50 33.57
C LYS A 21 -13.89 52.16 33.40
N PHE A 22 -14.36 51.54 34.48
CA PHE A 22 -15.12 50.29 34.48
C PHE A 22 -16.61 50.58 34.66
N ASP A 23 -17.45 50.14 33.72
CA ASP A 23 -18.90 50.01 33.92
C ASP A 23 -19.20 48.55 34.29
N PHE A 24 -19.95 48.36 35.38
CA PHE A 24 -20.30 47.05 35.93
C PHE A 24 -21.76 46.71 35.60
N ASP A 25 -22.03 45.51 35.08
CA ASP A 25 -23.38 44.96 34.91
C ASP A 25 -23.82 44.12 36.14
N PRO A 26 -25.13 43.91 36.37
CA PRO A 26 -25.68 43.63 37.70
C PRO A 26 -25.50 42.19 38.20
N VAL A 27 -25.40 42.10 39.52
CA VAL A 27 -25.18 40.88 40.31
C VAL A 27 -26.40 39.92 40.23
N PRO A 28 -26.22 38.58 40.21
CA PRO A 28 -27.32 37.61 40.09
C PRO A 28 -28.36 37.68 41.23
N GLU A 29 -29.64 37.48 40.87
CA GLU A 29 -30.88 37.59 41.69
C GLU A 29 -30.86 36.86 43.06
N VAL A 30 -29.97 35.91 43.27
CA VAL A 30 -29.84 35.17 44.55
C VAL A 30 -29.22 36.05 45.66
N ILE A 31 -28.36 37.00 45.30
CA ILE A 31 -27.79 37.97 46.27
C ILE A 31 -28.87 39.00 46.68
N GLU A 32 -29.76 39.35 45.75
CA GLU A 32 -30.80 40.36 45.93
C GLU A 32 -31.85 40.03 47.00
N LYS A 33 -32.04 38.73 47.30
CA LYS A 33 -33.11 38.28 48.20
C LYS A 33 -32.80 38.49 49.68
N HIS A 34 -31.53 38.60 50.07
CA HIS A 34 -31.09 38.78 51.47
C HIS A 34 -30.13 39.96 51.67
N LEU A 35 -29.59 40.55 50.58
CA LEU A 35 -28.71 41.72 50.60
C LEU A 35 -28.98 42.55 49.34
N LYS A 36 -29.59 43.73 49.48
CA LYS A 36 -29.72 44.68 48.37
C LYS A 36 -28.54 45.65 48.39
N LEU A 37 -27.67 45.54 47.38
CA LEU A 37 -26.73 46.62 47.05
C LEU A 37 -27.45 47.62 46.16
N SER A 38 -28.02 48.68 46.74
CA SER A 38 -28.71 49.72 45.96
C SER A 38 -27.68 50.63 45.27
N GLY A 39 -27.63 50.56 43.94
CA GLY A 39 -26.74 51.40 43.13
C GLY A 39 -27.20 52.85 43.04
N TRP A 40 -26.23 53.76 43.12
CA TRP A 40 -26.27 55.04 42.40
C TRP A 40 -25.01 55.13 41.54
N VAL A 41 -25.21 55.24 40.23
CA VAL A 41 -24.16 55.65 39.30
C VAL A 41 -24.19 57.17 39.20
N VAL A 42 -22.99 57.75 39.09
CA VAL A 42 -22.61 58.95 38.33
C VAL A 42 -21.94 60.01 39.20
N GLY A 43 -20.64 60.21 38.92
CA GLY A 43 -19.98 61.50 39.05
C GLY A 43 -18.75 61.52 39.94
N ILE A 44 -17.69 62.13 39.42
CA ILE A 44 -16.28 62.18 39.87
C ILE A 44 -16.01 62.58 41.34
N GLU A 45 -16.97 62.90 42.20
CA GLU A 45 -16.68 63.29 43.59
C GLU A 45 -17.79 62.88 44.59
N SER A 46 -17.68 61.70 45.24
CA SER A 46 -18.16 61.43 46.62
C SER A 46 -17.82 60.00 47.10
N PRO A 47 -17.31 59.76 48.33
CA PRO A 47 -16.87 58.44 48.81
C PRO A 47 -17.71 57.93 49.99
N VAL A 48 -18.82 57.23 49.77
CA VAL A 48 -19.42 56.30 50.78
C VAL A 48 -20.25 55.24 50.04
N VAL A 49 -19.94 53.96 50.24
CA VAL A 49 -20.86 52.86 49.91
C VAL A 49 -21.40 52.34 51.25
N GLY A 50 -22.71 52.17 51.41
CA GLY A 50 -23.32 51.57 52.60
C GLY A 50 -23.83 50.17 52.30
N ILE A 51 -23.76 49.26 53.27
CA ILE A 51 -24.42 47.95 53.21
C ILE A 51 -25.66 47.99 54.08
N GLU A 52 -26.80 47.69 53.49
CA GLU A 52 -28.09 47.56 54.18
C GLU A 52 -28.53 46.10 54.22
N LEU A 53 -28.90 45.62 55.41
CA LEU A 53 -29.50 44.30 55.61
C LEU A 53 -31.01 44.48 55.75
N ILE A 54 -31.76 43.93 54.80
CA ILE A 54 -33.23 44.04 54.76
C ILE A 54 -33.82 42.63 54.77
N GLN A 55 -34.77 42.41 55.68
CA GLN A 55 -35.54 41.16 55.75
C GLN A 55 -37.02 41.51 55.89
N ASP A 56 -37.87 40.85 55.09
CA ASP A 56 -39.33 41.07 55.05
C ASP A 56 -39.72 42.55 54.85
N ASP A 57 -39.03 43.26 53.94
CA ASP A 57 -39.20 44.68 53.62
C ASP A 57 -38.93 45.68 54.78
N GLN A 58 -38.29 45.25 55.87
CA GLN A 58 -37.78 46.14 56.93
C GLN A 58 -36.25 46.19 56.96
N LEU A 59 -35.69 47.40 57.01
CA LEU A 59 -34.26 47.64 57.23
C LEU A 59 -33.89 47.23 58.65
N LEU A 60 -33.11 46.16 58.77
CA LEU A 60 -32.66 45.63 60.05
C LEU A 60 -31.33 46.22 60.49
N TRP A 61 -30.45 46.58 59.56
CA TRP A 61 -29.12 47.11 59.85
C TRP A 61 -28.53 47.87 58.66
N GLU A 62 -27.81 48.96 58.92
CA GLU A 62 -26.98 49.65 57.93
C GLU A 62 -25.57 49.86 58.47
N SER A 63 -24.56 49.75 57.60
CA SER A 63 -23.20 50.16 57.95
C SER A 63 -22.50 50.87 56.79
N PRO A 64 -21.86 52.02 57.06
CA PRO A 64 -21.04 52.69 56.07
C PRO A 64 -19.74 51.91 55.84
N LEU A 65 -19.36 51.79 54.57
CA LEU A 65 -18.10 51.23 54.10
C LEU A 65 -17.19 52.41 53.76
N THR A 66 -16.22 52.70 54.63
CA THR A 66 -15.31 53.85 54.48
C THR A 66 -14.10 53.43 53.65
N ILE A 67 -14.06 53.81 52.37
CA ILE A 67 -12.88 53.65 51.51
C ILE A 67 -12.09 54.96 51.54
N ASN A 68 -11.01 55.03 52.31
CA ASN A 68 -10.11 56.20 52.30
C ASN A 68 -9.17 56.13 51.08
N ARG A 69 -9.35 57.04 50.11
CA ARG A 69 -8.32 57.34 49.09
C ARG A 69 -7.50 58.54 49.54
N SER A 70 -6.19 58.42 49.58
CA SER A 70 -5.29 59.56 49.80
C SER A 70 -5.37 60.51 48.60
N LEU A 71 -5.81 61.75 48.83
CA LEU A 71 -5.73 62.83 47.84
C LEU A 71 -4.27 63.28 47.67
N VAL A 72 -3.78 63.24 46.42
CA VAL A 72 -2.55 63.92 46.00
C VAL A 72 -2.83 65.42 45.97
N TYR A 73 -2.50 66.16 47.03
CA TYR A 73 -2.25 67.61 46.96
C TYR A 73 -1.50 68.06 48.22
N GLN A 74 -0.18 67.91 48.24
CA GLN A 74 0.76 68.90 48.79
C GLN A 74 2.20 68.45 48.51
N THR A 75 2.84 69.15 47.59
CA THR A 75 4.30 69.16 47.45
C THR A 75 4.91 69.81 48.69
N ASP A 76 5.70 69.07 49.45
CA ASP A 76 6.76 69.66 50.27
C ASP A 76 8.10 69.02 49.93
N LYS A 77 9.02 69.86 49.47
CA LYS A 77 10.42 69.51 49.19
C LYS A 77 11.17 69.44 50.52
N THR A 78 11.70 68.27 50.87
CA THR A 78 12.90 68.18 51.74
C THR A 78 13.85 67.08 51.30
N VAL A 79 14.94 67.52 50.67
CA VAL A 79 16.35 67.06 50.73
C VAL A 79 16.61 65.68 51.34
N THR A 80 16.35 64.63 50.56
CA THR A 80 17.18 63.43 50.25
C THR A 80 16.25 62.47 49.53
N GLY A 81 16.59 62.11 48.28
CA GLY A 81 15.65 61.53 47.31
C GLY A 81 14.93 60.25 47.75
N GLU A 82 13.63 60.21 47.45
CA GLU A 82 12.74 59.06 47.16
C GLU A 82 11.28 59.59 47.25
N GLN A 83 10.47 59.45 46.20
CA GLN A 83 9.01 59.67 46.27
C GLN A 83 8.31 58.31 46.42
N GLN A 84 7.24 58.22 47.22
CA GLN A 84 6.59 56.96 47.59
C GLN A 84 5.09 57.00 47.26
N CYS A 85 4.59 55.98 46.55
CA CYS A 85 3.16 55.72 46.37
C CYS A 85 2.83 54.24 46.69
N GLY A 86 1.69 53.99 47.37
CA GLY A 86 1.14 52.67 47.72
C GLY A 86 -0.30 52.76 48.28
N PHE A 87 -1.03 51.64 48.34
CA PHE A 87 -2.39 51.55 48.91
C PHE A 87 -2.41 50.65 50.16
N SER A 88 -3.19 50.98 51.19
CA SER A 88 -3.42 50.12 52.37
C SER A 88 -4.91 49.84 52.54
N ILE A 89 -5.28 48.59 52.80
CA ILE A 89 -6.65 48.21 53.17
C ILE A 89 -6.61 47.64 54.59
N ASN A 90 -7.32 48.29 55.51
CA ASN A 90 -7.52 47.83 56.89
C ASN A 90 -8.96 47.36 57.05
N LEU A 91 -9.15 46.06 57.30
CA LEU A 91 -10.44 45.46 57.61
C LEU A 91 -10.51 45.17 59.11
N ALA A 92 -11.34 45.90 59.84
CA ALA A 92 -11.62 45.63 61.24
C ALA A 92 -12.94 44.85 61.33
N LEU A 93 -12.85 43.54 61.54
CA LEU A 93 -14.00 42.64 61.66
C LEU A 93 -14.20 42.28 63.13
N GLU A 94 -14.93 43.10 63.86
CA GLU A 94 -15.34 42.79 65.23
C GLU A 94 -16.81 42.34 65.25
N ASN A 95 -17.11 41.22 65.92
CA ASN A 95 -18.45 40.70 66.18
C ASN A 95 -19.28 40.28 64.95
N ILE A 96 -18.64 39.72 63.92
CA ILE A 96 -19.32 39.17 62.72
C ILE A 96 -19.34 37.63 62.82
N ASN A 97 -20.46 37.00 62.46
CA ASN A 97 -20.55 35.52 62.47
C ASN A 97 -19.71 34.91 61.33
N LEU A 98 -19.31 33.65 61.48
CA LEU A 98 -18.34 33.00 60.58
C LEU A 98 -18.83 32.93 59.12
N ALA A 99 -20.13 32.70 58.90
CA ALA A 99 -20.72 32.64 57.55
C ALA A 99 -20.71 34.02 56.89
N SER A 100 -21.05 35.07 57.64
CA SER A 100 -20.99 36.46 57.18
C SER A 100 -19.55 36.93 56.95
N ALA A 101 -18.58 36.46 57.73
CA ALA A 101 -17.15 36.77 57.53
C ALA A 101 -16.58 36.09 56.26
N VAL A 102 -16.95 34.83 56.00
CA VAL A 102 -16.55 34.10 54.77
C VAL A 102 -17.11 34.79 53.52
N ILE A 103 -18.38 35.18 53.57
CA ILE A 103 -19.04 35.90 52.46
C ILE A 103 -18.41 37.29 52.26
N LEU A 104 -18.07 38.01 53.34
CA LEU A 104 -17.42 39.33 53.24
C LEU A 104 -16.00 39.24 52.68
N ILE A 105 -15.24 38.20 53.08
CA ILE A 105 -13.89 37.94 52.56
C ILE A 105 -13.95 37.52 51.09
N GLN A 106 -14.90 36.66 50.71
CA GLN A 106 -15.14 36.31 49.30
C GLN A 106 -15.56 37.54 48.47
N ALA A 107 -16.38 38.44 49.01
CA ALA A 107 -16.79 39.65 48.30
C ALA A 107 -15.62 40.64 48.12
N VAL A 108 -14.80 40.87 49.16
CA VAL A 108 -13.59 41.69 49.06
C VAL A 108 -12.56 41.07 48.11
N PHE A 109 -12.48 39.73 48.07
CA PHE A 109 -11.60 38.97 47.17
C PHE A 109 -12.06 39.01 45.72
N GLU A 110 -13.36 38.90 45.47
CA GLU A 110 -13.95 39.10 44.13
C GLU A 110 -13.76 40.53 43.63
N ASP A 111 -13.75 41.54 44.52
CA ASP A 111 -13.37 42.90 44.15
C ASP A 111 -11.85 43.10 43.97
N PHE A 112 -11.00 42.36 44.69
CA PHE A 112 -9.55 42.35 44.47
C PHE A 112 -9.15 41.70 43.14
N LYS A 113 -9.85 40.62 42.75
CA LYS A 113 -9.73 39.97 41.44
C LYS A 113 -10.12 40.88 40.28
N ARG A 114 -10.92 41.92 40.55
CA ARG A 114 -11.36 42.92 39.57
C ARG A 114 -10.37 44.06 39.40
N ILE A 115 -9.28 44.12 40.18
CA ILE A 115 -8.15 45.00 39.87
C ILE A 115 -7.46 44.41 38.63
N PRO A 116 -7.58 45.04 37.46
CA PRO A 116 -7.01 44.49 36.25
C PRO A 116 -5.50 44.66 36.34
N LEU A 117 -4.78 43.56 36.55
CA LEU A 117 -3.35 43.45 36.25
C LEU A 117 -3.05 43.83 34.78
N ALA A 118 -4.08 43.82 33.93
CA ALA A 118 -4.02 44.11 32.51
C ALA A 118 -3.79 45.59 32.15
N ASP A 119 -4.07 46.55 33.05
CA ASP A 119 -3.89 47.99 32.75
C ASP A 119 -2.53 48.55 33.24
N LEU A 120 -1.67 47.73 33.83
CA LEU A 120 -0.26 48.06 34.09
C LEU A 120 0.57 47.86 32.81
N ASN A 121 0.15 48.50 31.72
CA ASN A 121 0.92 48.59 30.49
C ASN A 121 1.54 49.98 30.40
N LEU A 122 2.87 50.05 30.42
CA LEU A 122 3.65 51.26 30.18
C LEU A 122 3.52 51.69 28.72
N SER A 123 2.40 52.32 28.36
CA SER A 123 2.36 53.17 27.18
C SER A 123 2.69 54.59 27.62
N ILE A 124 3.98 54.92 27.53
CA ILE A 124 4.63 56.23 27.30
C ILE A 124 5.93 56.27 28.12
N ALA A 125 6.98 55.70 27.53
CA ALA A 125 8.38 56.03 27.87
C ALA A 125 9.18 56.13 26.55
N GLU A 126 8.64 56.87 25.59
CA GLU A 126 9.51 57.61 24.68
C GLU A 126 9.81 58.93 25.38
N GLU A 127 11.11 59.22 25.55
CA GLU A 127 11.68 60.43 26.16
C GLU A 127 11.93 60.44 27.68
N SER A 128 12.66 59.48 28.24
CA SER A 128 13.70 59.78 29.26
C SER A 128 14.60 58.57 29.57
N ASN A 129 15.89 58.85 29.83
CA ASN A 129 16.96 57.89 30.12
C ASN A 129 16.78 57.17 31.48
N HIS A 130 15.83 56.25 31.60
CA HIS A 130 15.82 55.25 32.69
C HIS A 130 15.69 53.82 32.12
N ASP A 131 16.54 52.92 32.63
CA ASP A 131 16.78 51.56 32.12
C ASP A 131 15.48 50.71 32.13
N LEU A 132 14.92 50.48 30.93
CA LEU A 132 13.71 49.68 30.70
C LEU A 132 13.81 48.27 31.32
N ALA A 133 15.02 47.73 31.43
CA ALA A 133 15.29 46.43 32.04
C ALA A 133 15.05 46.39 33.55
N GLN A 134 15.29 47.51 34.25
CA GLN A 134 15.06 47.60 35.70
C GLN A 134 13.56 47.68 36.02
N VAL A 135 12.80 48.42 35.20
CA VAL A 135 11.35 48.55 35.31
C VAL A 135 10.63 47.23 35.00
N GLN A 136 11.09 46.49 33.99
CA GLN A 136 10.56 45.15 33.68
C GLN A 136 10.87 44.11 34.76
N ALA A 137 12.06 44.18 35.37
CA ALA A 137 12.43 43.31 36.48
C ALA A 137 11.61 43.59 37.75
N GLU A 138 11.30 44.86 38.05
CA GLU A 138 10.44 45.23 39.18
C GLU A 138 8.97 44.84 38.96
N LEU A 139 8.46 44.94 37.72
CA LEU A 139 7.10 44.49 37.37
C LEU A 139 6.96 42.96 37.44
N HIS A 140 8.01 42.24 37.06
CA HIS A 140 8.08 40.78 37.17
C HIS A 140 8.12 40.33 38.64
N ASN A 141 8.96 40.94 39.47
CA ASN A 141 8.99 40.69 40.92
C ASN A 141 7.64 41.01 41.58
N THR A 142 6.98 42.10 41.17
CA THR A 142 5.66 42.49 41.72
C THR A 142 4.58 41.47 41.37
N ARG A 143 4.64 40.87 40.18
CA ARG A 143 3.70 39.84 39.73
C ARG A 143 3.92 38.50 40.44
N GLU A 144 5.17 38.07 40.60
CA GLU A 144 5.50 36.87 41.38
C GLU A 144 5.08 37.02 42.86
N GLU A 145 5.25 38.20 43.45
CA GLU A 145 4.85 38.46 44.85
C GLU A 145 3.31 38.47 45.01
N LEU A 146 2.57 38.95 44.00
CA LEU A 146 1.10 38.91 43.94
C LEU A 146 0.57 37.47 43.82
N GLU A 147 1.20 36.65 42.97
CA GLU A 147 0.87 35.23 42.84
C GLU A 147 1.20 34.45 44.12
N ARG A 148 2.31 34.80 44.80
CA ARG A 148 2.68 34.23 46.11
C ARG A 148 1.69 34.60 47.21
N LEU A 149 1.23 35.85 47.25
CA LEU A 149 0.21 36.30 48.21
C LEU A 149 -1.13 35.64 47.93
N GLN A 150 -1.53 35.48 46.66
CA GLN A 150 -2.75 34.78 46.26
C GLN A 150 -2.72 33.32 46.72
N SER A 151 -1.59 32.64 46.55
CA SER A 151 -1.41 31.27 47.05
C SER A 151 -1.50 31.17 48.57
N GLN A 152 -0.95 32.14 49.34
CA GLN A 152 -1.07 32.15 50.80
C GLN A 152 -2.50 32.43 51.27
N PHE A 153 -3.27 33.20 50.51
CA PHE A 153 -4.69 33.44 50.79
C PHE A 153 -5.56 32.22 50.51
N ASP A 154 -5.29 31.49 49.41
CA ASP A 154 -5.99 30.24 49.09
C ASP A 154 -5.74 29.15 50.15
N GLU A 155 -4.53 29.11 50.72
CA GLU A 155 -4.17 28.20 51.82
C GLU A 155 -4.94 28.52 53.11
N VAL A 156 -5.07 29.80 53.47
CA VAL A 156 -5.85 30.26 54.63
C VAL A 156 -7.35 30.07 54.41
N LEU A 157 -7.84 30.21 53.18
CA LEU A 157 -9.24 29.96 52.82
C LEU A 157 -9.57 28.46 52.97
N ALA A 158 -8.68 27.59 52.50
CA ALA A 158 -8.82 26.14 52.68
C ALA A 158 -8.83 25.74 54.17
N GLU A 159 -7.97 26.33 55.00
CA GLU A 159 -7.97 26.09 56.46
C GLU A 159 -9.27 26.60 57.13
N LEU A 160 -9.82 27.74 56.69
CA LEU A 160 -11.09 28.29 57.19
C LEU A 160 -12.30 27.43 56.78
N GLU A 161 -12.33 26.93 55.55
CA GLU A 161 -13.36 26.01 55.07
C GLU A 161 -13.29 24.67 55.79
N GLN A 162 -12.08 24.15 56.03
CA GLN A 162 -11.87 22.94 56.84
C GLN A 162 -12.33 23.13 58.29
N THR A 163 -12.07 24.30 58.89
CA THR A 163 -12.51 24.64 60.25
C THR A 163 -14.03 24.84 60.32
N HIS A 164 -14.65 25.42 59.29
CA HIS A 164 -16.10 25.54 59.16
C HIS A 164 -16.78 24.18 59.04
N TRP A 165 -16.21 23.27 58.24
CA TRP A 165 -16.66 21.89 58.13
C TRP A 165 -16.55 21.14 59.47
N GLN A 166 -15.46 21.32 60.21
CA GLN A 166 -15.29 20.75 61.56
C GLN A 166 -16.28 21.33 62.59
N LEU A 167 -16.60 22.62 62.54
CA LEU A 167 -17.59 23.25 63.43
C LEU A 167 -19.02 22.82 63.09
N HIS A 168 -19.35 22.63 61.81
CA HIS A 168 -20.63 22.09 61.37
C HIS A 168 -20.84 20.64 61.85
N GLN A 169 -19.76 19.83 61.85
CA GLN A 169 -19.74 18.48 62.44
C GLN A 169 -19.95 18.50 63.97
N ILE A 170 -19.49 19.55 64.67
CA ILE A 170 -19.69 19.70 66.13
C ILE A 170 -21.11 20.20 66.47
N GLN A 171 -21.68 21.11 65.65
CA GLN A 171 -23.05 21.61 65.85
C GLN A 171 -24.12 20.56 65.53
N THR A 172 -23.90 19.72 64.53
CA THR A 172 -24.78 18.57 64.22
C THR A 172 -24.70 17.47 65.28
N LYS A 173 -23.56 17.34 65.97
CA LYS A 173 -23.43 16.47 67.17
C LYS A 173 -24.15 17.00 68.42
N GLN A 174 -24.60 18.25 68.46
CA GLN A 174 -25.33 18.81 69.62
C GLN A 174 -26.87 18.76 69.48
N SER A 175 -27.41 18.39 68.32
CA SER A 175 -28.87 18.34 68.10
C SER A 175 -29.51 16.97 68.32
N ASP A 176 -28.75 15.88 68.38
CA ASP A 176 -29.27 14.53 68.71
C ASP A 176 -28.56 13.96 69.94
N SER A 177 -28.83 14.55 71.11
CA SER A 177 -28.53 13.92 72.39
C SER A 177 -29.69 13.02 72.81
N ASP A 178 -29.64 11.75 72.40
CA ASP A 178 -30.13 10.63 73.22
C ASP A 178 -29.63 9.30 72.61
N VAL A 179 -28.31 9.05 72.72
CA VAL A 179 -27.80 7.68 72.71
C VAL A 179 -26.66 7.58 73.74
N THR A 180 -27.01 7.07 74.93
CA THR A 180 -26.03 6.46 75.84
C THR A 180 -25.46 5.20 75.18
N ILE A 181 -24.17 5.22 74.87
CA ILE A 181 -23.43 3.99 74.53
C ILE A 181 -22.81 3.47 75.83
N ASP A 182 -23.40 2.40 76.34
CA ASP A 182 -22.81 1.55 77.37
C ASP A 182 -21.69 0.73 76.74
N SER A 183 -20.53 0.77 77.39
CA SER A 183 -19.31 0.12 76.98
C SER A 183 -19.39 -1.37 77.32
N ASP A 184 -19.83 -2.21 76.39
CA ASP A 184 -19.40 -3.60 76.27
C ASP A 184 -20.02 -4.27 75.04
N LYS A 185 -19.16 -4.64 74.07
CA LYS A 185 -19.41 -5.54 72.93
C LYS A 185 -20.88 -5.62 72.45
N GLN A 186 -21.30 -4.69 71.61
CA GLN A 186 -22.38 -4.96 70.66
C GLN A 186 -21.79 -4.96 69.25
N VAL A 187 -21.97 -6.07 68.55
CA VAL A 187 -21.97 -6.10 67.10
C VAL A 187 -23.03 -5.08 66.69
N ILE A 188 -22.61 -3.90 66.22
CA ILE A 188 -23.54 -2.96 65.59
C ILE A 188 -23.90 -3.63 64.26
N GLU A 189 -24.98 -4.40 64.24
CA GLU A 189 -25.52 -4.92 63.00
C GLU A 189 -26.07 -3.74 62.21
N VAL A 190 -25.49 -3.53 61.02
CA VAL A 190 -26.01 -2.55 60.09
C VAL A 190 -27.30 -3.11 59.52
N ASN A 191 -28.40 -2.35 59.61
CA ASN A 191 -29.65 -2.75 58.98
C ASN A 191 -29.55 -2.44 57.48
N PRO A 192 -29.57 -3.46 56.60
CA PRO A 192 -29.43 -3.24 55.15
C PRO A 192 -30.50 -2.33 54.55
N GLU A 193 -31.65 -2.18 55.21
CA GLU A 193 -32.77 -1.35 54.74
C GLU A 193 -32.75 0.10 55.27
N ASP A 194 -31.83 0.46 56.18
CA ASP A 194 -31.75 1.79 56.78
C ASP A 194 -30.37 2.45 56.57
N ILE A 195 -30.28 3.41 55.64
CA ILE A 195 -29.08 4.22 55.41
C ILE A 195 -28.58 4.92 56.68
N GLN A 196 -29.49 5.34 57.56
CA GLN A 196 -29.09 6.02 58.80
C GLN A 196 -28.37 5.06 59.76
N SER A 197 -28.58 3.74 59.63
CA SER A 197 -27.82 2.74 60.38
C SER A 197 -26.36 2.64 59.89
N TYR A 198 -26.11 2.81 58.59
CA TYR A 198 -24.77 2.88 58.01
C TYR A 198 -24.02 4.14 58.49
N TYR A 199 -24.65 5.32 58.46
CA TYR A 199 -24.02 6.54 58.98
C TYR A 199 -23.71 6.45 60.47
N ARG A 200 -24.64 5.93 61.29
CA ARG A 200 -24.42 5.69 62.73
C ARG A 200 -23.28 4.69 62.99
N PHE A 201 -23.13 3.66 62.16
CA PHE A 201 -22.00 2.75 62.25
C PHE A 201 -20.67 3.47 61.94
N LEU A 202 -20.65 4.28 60.89
CA LEU A 202 -19.48 5.04 60.45
C LEU A 202 -19.11 6.18 61.41
N GLU A 203 -20.02 6.68 62.24
CA GLU A 203 -19.71 7.59 63.35
C GLU A 203 -18.83 6.92 64.43
N VAL A 204 -18.99 5.61 64.61
CA VAL A 204 -18.23 4.79 65.59
C VAL A 204 -16.96 4.21 64.96
N GLN A 205 -17.03 3.79 63.70
CA GLN A 205 -15.91 3.23 62.94
C GLN A 205 -15.71 3.97 61.61
N PRO A 206 -15.15 5.20 61.63
CA PRO A 206 -15.06 6.07 60.44
C PRO A 206 -14.06 5.59 59.38
N GLU A 207 -13.22 4.62 59.70
CA GLU A 207 -12.20 4.06 58.81
C GLU A 207 -12.62 2.70 58.21
N ASN A 208 -13.83 2.23 58.48
CA ASN A 208 -14.29 0.92 58.00
C ASN A 208 -14.73 0.97 56.52
N SER A 209 -13.79 0.67 55.61
CA SER A 209 -14.00 0.67 54.15
C SER A 209 -15.12 -0.27 53.70
N ASP A 210 -15.34 -1.40 54.36
CA ASP A 210 -16.40 -2.36 53.99
C ASP A 210 -17.79 -1.76 54.19
N ILE A 211 -17.99 -1.00 55.28
CA ILE A 211 -19.26 -0.32 55.55
C ILE A 211 -19.43 0.92 54.65
N TRP A 212 -18.35 1.66 54.39
CA TRP A 212 -18.38 2.74 53.39
C TRP A 212 -18.77 2.20 52.00
N LEU A 213 -18.25 1.03 51.58
CA LEU A 213 -18.59 0.41 50.29
C LEU A 213 -20.05 -0.04 50.25
N GLN A 214 -20.56 -0.68 51.30
CA GLN A 214 -21.97 -1.06 51.38
C GLN A 214 -22.90 0.17 51.33
N LEU A 215 -22.54 1.24 52.04
CA LEU A 215 -23.26 2.51 51.97
C LEU A 215 -23.23 3.08 50.55
N ALA A 216 -22.07 3.07 49.89
CA ALA A 216 -21.93 3.54 48.52
C ALA A 216 -22.85 2.77 47.56
N ASN A 217 -22.89 1.43 47.68
CA ASN A 217 -23.72 0.58 46.84
C ASN A 217 -25.21 0.82 47.06
N ILE A 218 -25.66 0.94 48.31
CA ILE A 218 -27.06 1.26 48.62
C ILE A 218 -27.44 2.64 48.11
N LEU A 219 -26.56 3.63 48.22
CA LEU A 219 -26.81 4.98 47.69
C LEU A 219 -26.92 4.96 46.16
N VAL A 220 -26.10 4.15 45.47
CA VAL A 220 -26.24 3.93 44.02
C VAL A 220 -27.55 3.23 43.68
N GLU A 221 -27.96 2.20 44.42
CA GLU A 221 -29.23 1.49 44.24
C GLU A 221 -30.45 2.40 44.45
N GLN A 222 -30.35 3.35 45.39
CA GLN A 222 -31.38 4.37 45.63
C GLN A 222 -31.30 5.57 44.68
N ASN A 223 -30.40 5.54 43.69
CA ASN A 223 -30.15 6.64 42.75
C ASN A 223 -29.79 7.98 43.44
N ARG A 224 -29.21 7.91 44.63
CA ARG A 224 -28.64 9.05 45.38
C ARG A 224 -27.18 9.25 44.99
N LEU A 225 -26.97 9.66 43.75
CA LEU A 225 -25.66 9.62 43.10
C LEU A 225 -24.64 10.61 43.71
N GLU A 226 -25.07 11.78 44.15
CA GLU A 226 -24.23 12.81 44.77
C GLU A 226 -23.69 12.35 46.13
N ASP A 227 -24.56 11.72 46.93
CA ASP A 227 -24.19 11.13 48.21
C ASP A 227 -23.26 9.94 47.99
N ALA A 228 -23.53 9.11 46.97
CA ALA A 228 -22.65 8.01 46.58
C ALA A 228 -21.26 8.53 46.14
N ILE A 229 -21.19 9.61 45.37
CA ILE A 229 -19.92 10.24 44.97
C ILE A 229 -19.13 10.73 46.19
N ALA A 230 -19.79 11.36 47.15
CA ALA A 230 -19.13 11.80 48.39
C ALA A 230 -18.56 10.60 49.17
N VAL A 231 -19.32 9.51 49.24
CA VAL A 231 -18.87 8.24 49.86
C VAL A 231 -17.72 7.61 49.08
N TYR A 232 -17.78 7.55 47.75
CA TYR A 232 -16.71 7.00 46.92
C TYR A 232 -15.44 7.85 46.93
N ARG A 233 -15.53 9.19 47.04
CA ARG A 233 -14.37 10.05 47.32
C ARG A 233 -13.71 9.67 48.63
N ARG A 234 -14.53 9.46 49.67
CA ARG A 234 -14.03 9.03 50.97
C ARG A 234 -13.38 7.65 50.92
N LEU A 235 -13.95 6.70 50.17
CA LEU A 235 -13.35 5.39 49.94
C LEU A 235 -11.99 5.47 49.24
N VAL A 236 -11.87 6.32 48.20
CA VAL A 236 -10.61 6.54 47.48
C VAL A 236 -9.56 7.21 48.38
N GLU A 237 -9.95 8.10 49.30
CA GLU A 237 -9.05 8.70 50.29
C GLU A 237 -8.60 7.70 51.37
N LEU A 238 -9.52 6.86 51.86
CA LEU A 238 -9.28 5.91 52.96
C LEU A 238 -8.44 4.71 52.49
N SER A 239 -8.77 4.14 51.34
CA SER A 239 -8.12 2.96 50.78
C SER A 239 -8.23 2.99 49.26
N PRO A 240 -7.27 3.60 48.54
CA PRO A 240 -7.25 3.59 47.09
C PRO A 240 -7.35 2.17 46.53
N CYS A 241 -8.39 1.90 45.74
CA CYS A 241 -8.63 0.61 45.11
C CYS A 241 -9.10 0.84 43.68
N GLU A 242 -8.75 -0.10 42.78
CA GLU A 242 -9.15 -0.07 41.37
C GLU A 242 -10.68 0.04 41.24
N GLU A 243 -11.42 -0.76 42.01
CA GLU A 243 -12.88 -0.74 42.02
C GLU A 243 -13.44 0.64 42.41
N TYR A 244 -12.84 1.32 43.39
CA TYR A 244 -13.34 2.61 43.88
C TYR A 244 -13.10 3.74 42.88
N TYR A 245 -11.93 3.75 42.22
CA TYR A 245 -11.65 4.70 41.14
C TYR A 245 -12.59 4.49 39.95
N GLN A 246 -12.85 3.24 39.58
CA GLN A 246 -13.80 2.92 38.51
C GLN A 246 -15.22 3.39 38.85
N GLN A 247 -15.73 3.08 40.05
CA GLN A 247 -17.08 3.48 40.45
C GLN A 247 -17.21 5.00 40.59
N LEU A 248 -16.23 5.68 41.18
CA LEU A 248 -16.22 7.15 41.29
C LEU A 248 -16.22 7.81 39.92
N GLY A 249 -15.34 7.35 39.01
CA GLY A 249 -15.26 7.86 37.65
C GLY A 249 -16.56 7.66 36.87
N GLN A 250 -17.18 6.47 36.97
CA GLN A 250 -18.46 6.19 36.31
C GLN A 250 -19.61 7.05 36.84
N LEU A 251 -19.67 7.29 38.16
CA LEU A 251 -20.70 8.15 38.76
C LEU A 251 -20.52 9.62 38.34
N LEU A 252 -19.28 10.11 38.28
CA LEU A 252 -18.98 11.46 37.79
C LEU A 252 -19.34 11.63 36.31
N VAL A 253 -19.07 10.62 35.48
CA VAL A 253 -19.49 10.57 34.07
C VAL A 253 -21.02 10.60 33.96
N LYS A 254 -21.74 9.83 34.78
CA LYS A 254 -23.22 9.83 34.80
C LYS A 254 -23.81 11.19 35.18
N GLN A 255 -23.09 12.00 35.96
CA GLN A 255 -23.50 13.36 36.33
C GLN A 255 -22.92 14.44 35.40
N GLU A 256 -22.27 14.05 34.30
CA GLU A 256 -21.60 14.98 33.37
C GLU A 256 -20.56 15.89 34.05
N LYS A 257 -20.01 15.46 35.20
CA LYS A 257 -18.94 16.14 35.93
C LYS A 257 -17.58 15.81 35.33
N TRP A 258 -17.40 16.21 34.07
CA TRP A 258 -16.30 15.76 33.24
C TRP A 258 -14.92 16.14 33.79
N ASP A 259 -14.74 17.38 34.25
CA ASP A 259 -13.44 17.86 34.74
C ASP A 259 -12.99 17.11 36.00
N GLU A 260 -13.92 16.82 36.90
CA GLU A 260 -13.67 15.98 38.07
C GLU A 260 -13.40 14.52 37.68
N ALA A 261 -14.12 13.99 36.68
CA ALA A 261 -13.87 12.66 36.14
C ALA A 261 -12.48 12.54 35.48
N ILE A 262 -11.99 13.57 34.78
CA ILE A 262 -10.63 13.63 34.22
C ILE A 262 -9.60 13.47 35.34
N ILE A 263 -9.76 14.21 36.44
CA ILE A 263 -8.84 14.14 37.59
C ILE A 263 -8.86 12.74 38.20
N VAL A 264 -10.05 12.16 38.40
CA VAL A 264 -10.21 10.82 38.98
C VAL A 264 -9.59 9.75 38.09
N TYR A 265 -9.84 9.76 36.77
CA TYR A 265 -9.24 8.78 35.86
C TYR A 265 -7.73 8.97 35.68
N LYS A 266 -7.20 10.20 35.74
CA LYS A 266 -5.74 10.42 35.78
C LYS A 266 -5.10 9.81 37.03
N ARG A 267 -5.71 10.01 38.21
CA ARG A 267 -5.28 9.35 39.45
C ARG A 267 -5.41 7.83 39.38
N ALA A 268 -6.45 7.32 38.71
CA ALA A 268 -6.62 5.89 38.48
C ALA A 268 -5.52 5.30 37.58
N ILE A 269 -5.06 6.05 36.57
CA ILE A 269 -3.92 5.69 35.72
C ILE A 269 -2.61 5.74 36.50
N GLU A 270 -2.41 6.73 37.38
CA GLU A 270 -1.25 6.78 38.29
C GLU A 270 -1.22 5.56 39.22
N PHE A 271 -2.40 5.10 39.67
CA PHE A 271 -2.56 3.92 40.52
C PHE A 271 -2.34 2.61 39.74
N ASN A 272 -2.91 2.46 38.55
CA ASN A 272 -2.73 1.31 37.66
C ASN A 272 -2.44 1.74 36.20
N PRO A 273 -1.15 1.91 35.85
CA PRO A 273 -0.74 2.34 34.50
C PRO A 273 -0.93 1.30 33.39
N GLU A 274 -1.28 0.04 33.71
CA GLU A 274 -1.48 -1.03 32.73
C GLU A 274 -2.96 -1.29 32.41
N SER A 275 -3.88 -0.64 33.10
CA SER A 275 -5.31 -0.80 32.86
C SER A 275 -5.75 -0.06 31.61
N TYR A 276 -5.87 -0.77 30.49
CA TYR A 276 -6.40 -0.24 29.22
C TYR A 276 -7.77 0.43 29.37
N LEU A 277 -8.57 -0.01 30.35
CA LEU A 277 -9.90 0.51 30.62
C LEU A 277 -9.85 1.97 31.10
N TYR A 278 -8.87 2.35 31.93
CA TYR A 278 -8.72 3.74 32.37
C TYR A 278 -8.29 4.67 31.26
N TYR A 279 -7.42 4.21 30.36
CA TYR A 279 -7.07 4.96 29.15
C TYR A 279 -8.28 5.16 28.24
N TYR A 280 -9.08 4.11 28.03
CA TYR A 280 -10.33 4.22 27.26
C TYR A 280 -11.31 5.21 27.91
N GLN A 281 -11.59 5.06 29.21
CA GLN A 281 -12.53 5.91 29.95
C GLN A 281 -12.08 7.37 29.96
N LEU A 282 -10.78 7.63 30.15
CA LEU A 282 -10.24 8.99 30.08
C LEU A 282 -10.38 9.59 28.67
N GLY A 283 -10.14 8.80 27.62
CA GLY A 283 -10.41 9.22 26.24
C GLY A 283 -11.88 9.58 26.01
N GLU A 284 -12.80 8.82 26.61
CA GLU A 284 -14.25 9.06 26.51
C GLU A 284 -14.67 10.35 27.22
N VAL A 285 -14.19 10.55 28.46
CA VAL A 285 -14.47 11.76 29.24
C VAL A 285 -13.95 13.01 28.52
N ILE A 286 -12.73 12.96 27.99
CA ILE A 286 -12.14 14.08 27.24
C ILE A 286 -12.95 14.35 25.97
N TYR A 287 -13.31 13.30 25.22
CA TYR A 287 -14.14 13.45 24.03
C TYR A 287 -15.45 14.17 24.35
N ASN A 288 -16.19 13.69 25.36
CA ASN A 288 -17.48 14.29 25.74
C ASN A 288 -17.33 15.72 26.25
N ARG A 289 -16.30 16.01 27.07
CA ARG A 289 -16.01 17.36 27.57
C ARG A 289 -15.72 18.35 26.44
N VAL A 290 -14.95 17.93 25.45
CA VAL A 290 -14.59 18.74 24.29
C VAL A 290 -15.79 18.94 23.37
N MET A 291 -16.61 17.91 23.17
CA MET A 291 -17.83 18.02 22.36
C MET A 291 -18.90 18.90 23.02
N GLN A 292 -18.94 18.99 24.36
CA GLN A 292 -19.88 19.83 25.10
C GLN A 292 -19.51 21.32 25.06
N ASN A 293 -18.23 21.65 25.25
CA ASN A 293 -17.76 23.03 25.20
C ASN A 293 -16.25 23.11 24.82
N PRO A 294 -15.92 23.12 23.52
CA PRO A 294 -14.54 23.06 23.03
C PRO A 294 -13.74 24.32 23.35
N GLU A 295 -14.40 25.48 23.44
CA GLU A 295 -13.76 26.79 23.68
C GLU A 295 -13.20 26.91 25.11
N SER A 296 -13.95 26.46 26.12
CA SER A 296 -13.49 26.47 27.52
C SER A 296 -12.31 25.52 27.78
N TYR A 297 -12.35 24.31 27.19
CA TYR A 297 -11.30 23.31 27.38
C TYR A 297 -9.91 23.81 26.92
N PHE A 298 -9.88 24.68 25.92
CA PHE A 298 -8.66 25.26 25.36
C PHE A 298 -8.01 26.31 26.27
N VAL A 299 -8.81 27.10 26.98
CA VAL A 299 -8.35 28.15 27.91
C VAL A 299 -7.67 27.52 29.13
N ASP A 300 -8.21 26.41 29.63
CA ASP A 300 -7.73 25.76 30.86
C ASP A 300 -6.38 25.04 30.70
N TYR A 301 -5.96 24.71 29.47
CA TYR A 301 -4.73 23.94 29.18
C TYR A 301 -3.51 24.76 28.70
N LYS A 302 -3.58 26.09 28.64
CA LYS A 302 -2.46 26.99 28.25
C LYS A 302 -1.78 26.68 26.89
N ILE A 303 -2.51 26.10 25.93
CA ILE A 303 -1.94 25.65 24.63
C ILE A 303 -1.73 26.84 23.64
N ALA A 304 -2.28 28.02 23.93
CA ALA A 304 -2.28 29.19 23.04
C ALA A 304 -0.94 29.95 22.91
N GLU A 305 0.11 29.59 23.66
CA GLU A 305 1.33 30.40 23.81
C GLU A 305 2.59 29.84 23.10
N LEU A 306 2.48 28.87 22.20
CA LEU A 306 3.66 28.40 21.45
C LEU A 306 4.04 29.39 20.33
N PRO A 307 5.20 30.08 20.40
CA PRO A 307 5.62 31.01 19.36
C PRO A 307 6.13 30.25 18.14
N HIS A 308 5.63 30.55 16.95
CA HIS A 308 6.20 30.04 15.70
C HIS A 308 7.51 30.80 15.42
N LYS A 309 8.65 30.10 15.46
CA LYS A 309 9.90 30.61 14.88
C LYS A 309 9.83 30.44 13.36
N ASP A 310 10.05 31.54 12.65
CA ASP A 310 10.36 31.62 11.22
C ASP A 310 9.18 31.45 10.24
N TYR A 311 8.81 32.58 9.62
CA TYR A 311 7.74 32.70 8.62
C TYR A 311 8.24 32.35 7.20
N GLN A 312 9.01 31.27 7.04
CA GLN A 312 9.36 30.75 5.71
C GLN A 312 9.13 29.24 5.64
N LEU A 313 8.10 28.88 4.86
CA LEU A 313 7.53 27.55 4.61
C LEU A 313 6.75 26.94 5.79
N PHE A 314 5.43 26.85 5.61
CA PHE A 314 4.58 25.94 6.38
C PHE A 314 5.05 24.50 6.14
N ASP A 315 5.48 23.84 7.22
CA ASP A 315 5.68 22.40 7.27
C ASP A 315 4.30 21.71 7.14
N PRO A 316 4.10 20.80 6.18
CA PRO A 316 2.85 20.05 6.04
C PRO A 316 2.56 19.10 7.22
N GLU A 317 3.47 18.94 8.18
CA GLU A 317 3.28 18.11 9.38
C GLU A 317 2.80 18.88 10.63
N LEU A 318 2.64 20.21 10.58
CA LEU A 318 2.12 20.99 11.72
C LEU A 318 0.57 20.96 11.80
N PRO A 319 -0.04 20.91 13.01
CA PRO A 319 -1.49 20.96 13.17
C PRO A 319 -2.07 22.28 12.65
N ASP A 320 -3.31 22.26 12.16
CA ASP A 320 -4.04 23.37 11.51
C ASP A 320 -4.25 24.66 12.33
N ILE A 321 -3.52 24.87 13.44
CA ILE A 321 -3.67 26.04 14.32
C ILE A 321 -2.32 26.67 14.63
N CYS A 322 -2.03 27.77 13.93
CA CYS A 322 -1.25 28.86 14.51
C CYS A 322 -2.14 30.11 14.50
N PHE A 323 -2.47 30.63 15.68
CA PHE A 323 -2.93 32.00 15.77
C PHE A 323 -1.76 32.90 15.43
N LEU A 324 -1.87 33.60 14.30
CA LEU A 324 -0.99 34.70 14.02
C LEU A 324 -1.42 35.85 14.93
N ASN A 325 -0.45 36.39 15.67
CA ASN A 325 -0.59 37.70 16.28
C ASN A 325 -0.96 38.67 15.15
N ASP A 326 -2.13 39.33 15.23
CA ASP A 326 -2.61 40.24 14.19
C ASP A 326 -1.56 41.33 13.91
N GLU A 327 -0.82 41.77 14.92
CA GLU A 327 0.29 42.71 14.76
C GLU A 327 1.44 42.09 13.97
N HIS A 328 1.79 40.83 14.22
CA HIS A 328 2.83 40.14 13.49
C HIS A 328 2.43 39.87 12.04
N PHE A 329 1.19 39.42 11.79
CA PHE A 329 0.66 39.23 10.43
C PHE A 329 0.67 40.56 9.65
N LEU A 330 0.25 41.65 10.28
CA LEU A 330 0.29 42.99 9.68
C LEU A 330 1.72 43.45 9.43
N GLN A 331 2.67 43.15 10.31
CA GLN A 331 4.09 43.43 10.11
C GLN A 331 4.65 42.65 8.92
N VAL A 332 4.39 41.34 8.81
CA VAL A 332 4.96 40.54 7.72
C VAL A 332 4.29 40.83 6.38
N THR A 333 3.02 41.22 6.36
CA THR A 333 2.29 41.56 5.13
C THR A 333 2.33 43.04 4.78
N CYS A 334 3.02 43.88 5.56
CA CYS A 334 3.03 45.34 5.36
C CYS A 334 3.54 45.75 3.97
N HIS A 335 4.42 44.96 3.38
CA HIS A 335 5.03 45.18 2.07
C HIS A 335 4.15 44.79 0.88
N LEU A 336 3.08 44.00 1.11
CA LEU A 336 2.17 43.57 0.05
C LEU A 336 1.30 44.75 -0.40
N ASP A 337 0.95 44.80 -1.68
CA ASP A 337 -0.13 45.69 -2.14
C ASP A 337 -1.50 45.21 -1.62
N GLU A 338 -2.55 46.00 -1.82
CA GLU A 338 -3.87 45.69 -1.25
C GLU A 338 -4.52 44.42 -1.85
N GLU A 339 -4.22 44.09 -3.10
CA GLU A 339 -4.76 42.91 -3.77
C GLU A 339 -4.04 41.64 -3.26
N ALA A 340 -2.71 41.69 -3.19
CA ALA A 340 -1.89 40.64 -2.61
C ALA A 340 -2.15 40.46 -1.10
N TYR A 341 -2.31 41.56 -0.35
CA TYR A 341 -2.70 41.51 1.06
C TYR A 341 -4.08 40.85 1.24
N THR A 342 -5.06 41.22 0.41
CA THR A 342 -6.39 40.61 0.48
C THR A 342 -6.32 39.11 0.15
N SER A 343 -5.60 38.73 -0.90
CA SER A 343 -5.38 37.31 -1.24
C SER A 343 -4.72 36.55 -0.09
N GLU A 344 -3.72 37.15 0.54
CA GLU A 344 -3.01 36.55 1.67
C GLU A 344 -3.89 36.41 2.93
N VAL A 345 -4.79 37.36 3.19
CA VAL A 345 -5.81 37.24 4.25
C VAL A 345 -6.72 36.03 4.00
N TYR A 346 -7.23 35.85 2.78
CA TYR A 346 -8.08 34.70 2.43
C TYR A 346 -7.31 33.38 2.51
N ARG A 347 -6.07 33.37 2.02
CA ARG A 347 -5.20 32.20 2.08
C ARG A 347 -4.87 31.78 3.51
N VAL A 348 -4.60 32.76 4.40
CA VAL A 348 -4.09 32.50 5.74
C VAL A 348 -5.20 32.38 6.78
N TYR A 349 -6.16 33.30 6.82
CA TYR A 349 -7.25 33.31 7.80
C TYR A 349 -8.43 32.42 7.37
N PHE A 350 -8.72 32.36 6.07
CA PHE A 350 -9.89 31.62 5.55
C PHE A 350 -9.52 30.30 4.86
N LYS A 351 -8.21 29.99 4.75
CA LYS A 351 -7.66 28.76 4.16
C LYS A 351 -8.23 28.44 2.76
N ARG A 352 -8.50 29.48 1.97
CA ARG A 352 -8.96 29.35 0.59
C ARG A 352 -8.41 30.46 -0.29
N GLU A 353 -8.35 30.21 -1.59
CA GLU A 353 -8.08 31.28 -2.54
C GLU A 353 -9.24 32.26 -2.56
N ALA A 354 -8.92 33.55 -2.57
CA ALA A 354 -9.90 34.60 -2.81
C ALA A 354 -10.31 34.58 -4.29
N SER A 355 -11.60 34.68 -4.56
CA SER A 355 -12.09 34.93 -5.91
C SER A 355 -11.70 36.32 -6.38
N ASP A 356 -11.65 36.53 -7.70
CA ASP A 356 -11.36 37.85 -8.28
C ASP A 356 -12.28 38.95 -7.73
N ILE A 357 -13.55 38.62 -7.45
CA ILE A 357 -14.53 39.54 -6.86
C ILE A 357 -14.17 39.92 -5.42
N GLU A 358 -13.69 38.96 -4.63
CA GLU A 358 -13.27 39.18 -3.24
C GLU A 358 -11.96 39.98 -3.17
N ILE A 359 -11.02 39.72 -4.08
CA ILE A 359 -9.78 40.49 -4.21
C ILE A 359 -10.08 41.92 -4.63
N ILE A 360 -10.94 42.11 -5.64
CA ILE A 360 -11.37 43.44 -6.11
C ILE A 360 -12.12 44.18 -5.00
N GLY A 361 -13.04 43.50 -4.31
CA GLY A 361 -13.84 44.09 -3.23
C GLY A 361 -13.00 44.48 -2.02
N GLY A 362 -12.14 43.58 -1.55
CA GLY A 362 -11.26 43.82 -0.40
C GLY A 362 -10.21 44.90 -0.68
N SER A 363 -9.60 44.87 -1.87
CA SER A 363 -8.65 45.92 -2.27
C SER A 363 -9.33 47.28 -2.40
N GLN A 364 -10.50 47.38 -3.05
CA GLN A 364 -11.26 48.64 -3.14
C GLN A 364 -11.67 49.18 -1.77
N TRP A 365 -12.06 48.29 -0.85
CA TRP A 365 -12.45 48.68 0.51
C TRP A 365 -11.26 49.25 1.31
N LEU A 366 -10.06 48.67 1.16
CA LEU A 366 -8.83 49.22 1.74
C LEU A 366 -8.44 50.56 1.09
N ARG A 367 -8.55 50.67 -0.24
CA ARG A 367 -8.27 51.87 -1.04
C ARG A 367 -9.16 53.07 -0.66
N GLN A 368 -10.31 52.83 0.00
CA GLN A 368 -11.21 53.85 0.54
C GLN A 368 -10.76 54.44 1.91
N GLY A 369 -9.60 54.01 2.43
CA GLY A 369 -9.01 54.54 3.66
C GLY A 369 -9.26 53.70 4.92
N ASN A 370 -9.84 52.51 4.79
CA ASN A 370 -10.02 51.58 5.91
C ASN A 370 -8.70 50.87 6.25
N SER A 371 -8.45 50.60 7.54
CA SER A 371 -7.19 49.99 7.96
C SER A 371 -7.18 48.47 7.76
N ARG A 372 -6.00 47.91 7.46
CA ARG A 372 -5.78 46.45 7.35
C ARG A 372 -6.16 45.70 8.63
N LEU A 373 -5.88 46.29 9.79
CA LEU A 373 -6.28 45.75 11.09
C LEU A 373 -7.81 45.69 11.24
N GLN A 374 -8.53 46.71 10.78
CA GLN A 374 -9.99 46.71 10.78
C GLN A 374 -10.53 45.64 9.83
N GLY A 375 -9.88 45.41 8.69
CA GLY A 375 -10.20 44.31 7.78
C GLY A 375 -10.03 42.94 8.42
N LEU A 376 -8.94 42.70 9.17
CA LEU A 376 -8.73 41.44 9.92
C LEU A 376 -9.79 41.24 11.01
N LYS A 377 -10.10 42.29 11.77
CA LYS A 377 -11.14 42.23 12.82
C LYS A 377 -12.52 41.91 12.25
N GLN A 378 -12.88 42.51 11.12
CA GLN A 378 -14.13 42.18 10.43
C GLN A 378 -14.12 40.76 9.87
N GLY A 379 -12.98 40.32 9.32
CA GLY A 379 -12.79 38.96 8.85
C GLY A 379 -12.96 37.90 9.94
N ARG A 380 -12.47 38.15 11.16
CA ARG A 380 -12.65 37.25 12.32
C ARG A 380 -14.11 37.07 12.71
N ASN A 381 -14.95 38.08 12.48
CA ASN A 381 -16.38 38.04 12.77
C ASN A 381 -17.20 37.36 11.67
N LEU A 382 -16.58 36.98 10.54
CA LEU A 382 -17.29 36.24 9.51
C LEU A 382 -17.63 34.82 9.99
N PRO A 383 -18.84 34.31 9.66
CA PRO A 383 -19.25 32.95 10.00
C PRO A 383 -18.26 31.88 9.52
N GLU A 384 -17.59 32.13 8.41
CA GLU A 384 -16.58 31.24 7.84
C GLU A 384 -15.37 31.08 8.77
N PHE A 385 -14.84 32.19 9.28
CA PHE A 385 -13.69 32.18 10.19
C PHE A 385 -14.04 31.57 11.55
N THR A 386 -15.20 31.92 12.11
CA THR A 386 -15.67 31.35 13.39
C THR A 386 -15.95 29.85 13.30
N THR A 387 -16.48 29.36 12.17
CA THR A 387 -16.66 27.94 11.91
C THR A 387 -15.33 27.20 11.76
N LEU A 388 -14.38 27.77 11.03
CA LEU A 388 -13.01 27.24 10.91
C LEU A 388 -12.34 27.16 12.28
N LEU A 389 -12.43 28.24 13.06
CA LEU A 389 -11.89 28.35 14.42
C LEU A 389 -12.48 27.28 15.34
N SER A 390 -13.80 27.13 15.38
CA SER A 390 -14.48 26.13 16.22
C SER A 390 -14.09 24.69 15.84
N ARG A 391 -14.00 24.38 14.53
CA ARG A 391 -13.56 23.05 14.05
C ARG A 391 -12.10 22.76 14.43
N SER A 392 -11.24 23.77 14.30
CA SER A 392 -9.84 23.68 14.66
C SER A 392 -9.68 23.45 16.18
N ILE A 393 -10.31 24.28 17.02
CA ILE A 393 -10.29 24.12 18.49
C ILE A 393 -10.73 22.71 18.87
N THR A 394 -11.85 22.24 18.31
CA THR A 394 -12.34 20.88 18.53
C THR A 394 -11.31 19.83 18.13
N SER A 395 -10.68 19.95 16.96
CA SER A 395 -9.67 19.00 16.46
C SER A 395 -8.46 18.87 17.39
N VAL A 396 -7.91 19.99 17.88
CA VAL A 396 -6.76 20.01 18.79
C VAL A 396 -7.13 19.45 20.17
N CYS A 397 -8.29 19.85 20.70
CA CYS A 397 -8.75 19.36 22.00
C CYS A 397 -9.01 17.84 21.97
N LEU A 398 -9.46 17.30 20.83
CA LEU A 398 -9.66 15.87 20.61
C LEU A 398 -8.36 15.06 20.47
N GLN A 399 -7.21 15.70 20.21
CA GLN A 399 -5.93 14.97 20.08
C GLN A 399 -5.53 14.26 21.37
N SER A 400 -5.88 14.81 22.53
CA SER A 400 -5.65 14.15 23.81
C SER A 400 -6.43 12.83 23.89
N ALA A 401 -7.71 12.83 23.47
CA ALA A 401 -8.54 11.62 23.43
C ALA A 401 -7.96 10.56 22.48
N VAL A 402 -7.45 10.97 21.31
CA VAL A 402 -6.75 10.07 20.36
C VAL A 402 -5.59 9.33 21.04
N ASN A 403 -4.74 10.06 21.76
CA ASN A 403 -3.57 9.46 22.42
C ASN A 403 -3.99 8.43 23.49
N TYR A 404 -5.05 8.71 24.26
CA TYR A 404 -5.56 7.79 25.26
C TYR A 404 -6.21 6.54 24.64
N TYR A 405 -6.97 6.68 23.54
CA TYR A 405 -7.51 5.52 22.82
C TYR A 405 -6.41 4.65 22.20
N GLN A 406 -5.36 5.27 21.63
CA GLN A 406 -4.20 4.55 21.12
C GLN A 406 -3.51 3.77 22.23
N ARG A 407 -3.30 4.39 23.39
CA ARG A 407 -2.70 3.72 24.55
C ARG A 407 -3.55 2.56 25.07
N ALA A 408 -4.88 2.70 25.06
CA ALA A 408 -5.79 1.61 25.40
C ALA A 408 -5.66 0.42 24.40
N ILE A 409 -5.50 0.71 23.11
CA ILE A 409 -5.28 -0.31 22.06
C ILE A 409 -3.94 -1.02 22.24
N GLU A 410 -2.87 -0.28 22.55
CA GLU A 410 -1.54 -0.85 22.82
C GLU A 410 -1.57 -1.85 23.98
N LEU A 411 -2.31 -1.51 25.04
CA LEU A 411 -2.47 -2.36 26.22
C LEU A 411 -3.43 -3.53 25.98
N ASN A 412 -4.46 -3.37 25.14
CA ASN A 412 -5.38 -4.44 24.75
C ASN A 412 -5.86 -4.34 23.29
N HIS A 413 -5.23 -5.13 22.42
CA HIS A 413 -5.49 -5.16 20.98
C HIS A 413 -6.86 -5.75 20.60
N ASN A 414 -7.52 -6.47 21.52
CA ASN A 414 -8.81 -7.12 21.28
C ASN A 414 -10.01 -6.28 21.77
N PHE A 415 -9.75 -5.08 22.26
CA PHE A 415 -10.77 -4.18 22.79
C PHE A 415 -11.32 -3.28 21.66
N TYR A 416 -12.34 -3.79 20.96
CA TYR A 416 -12.92 -3.17 19.76
C TYR A 416 -13.52 -1.78 20.03
N GLU A 417 -13.98 -1.52 21.24
CA GLU A 417 -14.58 -0.26 21.67
C GLU A 417 -13.60 0.92 21.50
N SER A 418 -12.31 0.71 21.78
CA SER A 418 -11.28 1.72 21.54
C SER A 418 -11.05 2.00 20.05
N TYR A 419 -11.10 0.98 19.19
CA TYR A 419 -11.02 1.19 17.74
C TYR A 419 -12.23 1.96 17.22
N PHE A 420 -13.43 1.64 17.73
CA PHE A 420 -14.64 2.34 17.34
C PHE A 420 -14.56 3.83 17.70
N ARG A 421 -14.24 4.14 18.96
CA ARG A 421 -14.10 5.54 19.42
C ARG A 421 -12.98 6.28 18.73
N LEU A 422 -11.83 5.64 18.50
CA LEU A 422 -10.74 6.23 17.74
C LEU A 422 -11.20 6.58 16.31
N GLY A 423 -11.99 5.72 15.68
CA GLY A 423 -12.62 5.99 14.39
C GLY A 423 -13.53 7.23 14.41
N GLU A 424 -14.36 7.37 15.45
CA GLU A 424 -15.24 8.54 15.64
C GLU A 424 -14.44 9.83 15.81
N VAL A 425 -13.41 9.82 16.68
CA VAL A 425 -12.59 11.01 16.94
C VAL A 425 -11.82 11.43 15.70
N LEU A 426 -11.19 10.49 14.99
CA LEU A 426 -10.47 10.77 13.74
C LEU A 426 -11.41 11.29 12.65
N SER A 427 -12.65 10.81 12.60
CA SER A 427 -13.66 11.34 11.69
C SER A 427 -14.01 12.80 12.01
N GLN A 428 -14.11 13.17 13.28
CA GLN A 428 -14.34 14.57 13.70
C GLN A 428 -13.14 15.47 13.40
N GLN A 429 -11.92 14.93 13.47
CA GLN A 429 -10.69 15.61 13.04
C GLN A 429 -10.55 15.73 11.50
N GLY A 430 -11.47 15.18 10.71
CA GLY A 430 -11.38 15.16 9.24
C GLY A 430 -10.43 14.11 8.66
N LYS A 431 -9.82 13.26 9.50
CA LYS A 431 -8.91 12.17 9.13
C LYS A 431 -9.68 10.92 8.65
N THR A 432 -10.41 11.09 7.55
CA THR A 432 -11.39 10.11 7.05
C THR A 432 -10.81 8.72 6.75
N ASN A 433 -9.57 8.65 6.24
CA ASN A 433 -8.92 7.37 5.92
C ASN A 433 -8.55 6.57 7.16
N GLU A 434 -8.01 7.24 8.18
CA GLU A 434 -7.64 6.63 9.45
C GLU A 434 -8.90 6.22 10.23
N ALA A 435 -9.97 7.03 10.16
CA ALA A 435 -11.27 6.70 10.72
C ALA A 435 -11.85 5.40 10.10
N ASN A 436 -11.85 5.30 8.77
CA ASN A 436 -12.36 4.13 8.05
C ASN A 436 -11.58 2.85 8.38
N ALA A 437 -10.26 2.93 8.52
CA ALA A 437 -9.43 1.79 8.92
C ALA A 437 -9.79 1.27 10.32
N ASN A 438 -10.13 2.16 11.25
CA ASN A 438 -10.53 1.80 12.60
C ASN A 438 -11.97 1.24 12.66
N TYR A 439 -12.91 1.79 11.89
CA TYR A 439 -14.25 1.21 11.73
C TYR A 439 -14.23 -0.20 11.13
N TYR A 440 -13.34 -0.44 10.16
CA TYR A 440 -13.15 -1.77 9.57
C TYR A 440 -12.67 -2.79 10.60
N LYS A 441 -11.65 -2.44 11.39
CA LYS A 441 -11.15 -3.31 12.48
C LYS A 441 -12.24 -3.63 13.49
N THR A 442 -13.07 -2.65 13.83
CA THR A 442 -14.21 -2.79 14.74
C THR A 442 -15.24 -3.79 14.17
N ALA A 443 -15.60 -3.65 12.89
CA ALA A 443 -16.57 -4.52 12.23
C ALA A 443 -16.14 -6.00 12.18
N ILE A 444 -14.85 -6.27 11.95
CA ILE A 444 -14.30 -7.64 11.99
C ILE A 444 -14.43 -8.23 13.40
N GLN A 445 -14.06 -7.48 14.44
CA GLN A 445 -14.10 -7.99 15.82
C GLN A 445 -15.54 -8.23 16.29
N LEU A 446 -16.49 -7.38 15.92
CA LEU A 446 -17.92 -7.59 16.18
C LEU A 446 -18.48 -8.81 15.44
N ALA A 447 -18.09 -9.02 14.18
CA ALA A 447 -18.48 -10.21 13.44
C ALA A 447 -17.95 -11.50 14.09
N GLY A 448 -16.70 -11.48 14.60
CA GLY A 448 -16.12 -12.58 15.36
C GLY A 448 -16.83 -12.86 16.69
N LYS A 449 -17.53 -11.87 17.26
CA LYS A 449 -18.41 -11.99 18.45
C LYS A 449 -19.87 -12.31 18.10
N ASN A 450 -20.17 -12.60 16.83
CA ASN A 450 -21.51 -12.90 16.30
C ASN A 450 -22.51 -11.73 16.33
N ASP A 451 -22.03 -10.48 16.43
CA ASP A 451 -22.84 -9.26 16.27
C ASP A 451 -22.80 -8.78 14.81
N ILE A 452 -23.50 -9.52 13.96
CA ILE A 452 -23.43 -9.39 12.50
C ILE A 452 -24.11 -8.11 11.99
N ASP A 453 -25.23 -7.71 12.61
CA ASP A 453 -26.01 -6.54 12.17
C ASP A 453 -25.25 -5.23 12.38
N THR A 454 -24.56 -5.08 13.52
CA THR A 454 -23.74 -3.91 13.83
C THR A 454 -22.50 -3.86 12.92
N ALA A 455 -21.86 -5.00 12.67
CA ALA A 455 -20.76 -5.11 11.71
C ALA A 455 -21.17 -4.68 10.29
N ILE A 456 -22.33 -5.14 9.81
CA ILE A 456 -22.88 -4.74 8.50
C ILE A 456 -23.17 -3.24 8.47
N SER A 457 -23.73 -2.66 9.54
CA SER A 457 -23.97 -1.22 9.60
C SER A 457 -22.67 -0.42 9.52
N LEU A 458 -21.58 -0.89 10.13
CA LEU A 458 -20.27 -0.24 10.04
C LEU A 458 -19.68 -0.36 8.63
N PHE A 459 -19.76 -1.54 8.01
CA PHE A 459 -19.33 -1.71 6.61
C PHE A 459 -20.10 -0.79 5.65
N LYS A 460 -21.40 -0.57 5.90
CA LYS A 460 -22.22 0.36 5.09
C LYS A 460 -21.90 1.84 5.32
N LYS A 461 -21.37 2.21 6.50
CA LYS A 461 -20.97 3.58 6.83
C LYS A 461 -19.64 3.98 6.19
N ILE A 462 -18.81 3.02 5.80
CA ILE A 462 -17.57 3.26 5.06
C ILE A 462 -17.98 3.69 3.64
N PRO A 463 -17.85 4.98 3.26
CA PRO A 463 -18.13 5.39 1.89
C PRO A 463 -17.20 4.60 0.98
N LYS A 464 -17.74 4.05 -0.13
CA LYS A 464 -17.00 3.35 -1.19
C LYS A 464 -15.57 3.89 -1.27
N LEU A 465 -14.60 3.11 -0.78
CA LEU A 465 -13.17 3.41 -0.82
C LEU A 465 -12.73 3.44 -2.29
N TYR A 466 -12.95 4.57 -2.93
CA TYR A 466 -12.36 4.94 -4.21
C TYR A 466 -11.97 6.41 -4.10
N SER A 467 -10.79 6.67 -3.52
CA SER A 467 -9.98 7.77 -4.06
C SER A 467 -9.11 7.18 -5.17
N GLU A 468 -9.00 7.87 -6.30
CA GLU A 468 -8.18 7.44 -7.45
C GLU A 468 -6.69 7.20 -7.07
N THR A 469 -6.24 7.73 -5.93
CA THR A 469 -4.92 7.47 -5.33
C THR A 469 -4.79 6.14 -4.58
N GLN A 470 -5.90 5.47 -4.20
CA GLN A 470 -5.88 4.21 -3.44
C GLN A 470 -6.15 2.97 -4.30
N VAL A 471 -6.72 3.09 -5.51
CA VAL A 471 -6.74 1.97 -6.49
C VAL A 471 -5.31 1.64 -6.94
N GLU A 472 -4.43 2.64 -7.01
CA GLU A 472 -2.99 2.44 -7.24
C GLU A 472 -2.29 1.65 -6.12
N SER A 473 -2.92 1.51 -4.94
CA SER A 473 -2.35 0.83 -3.78
C SER A 473 -2.65 -0.66 -3.71
N ALA A 474 -3.77 -1.13 -4.28
CA ALA A 474 -4.19 -2.53 -4.16
C ALA A 474 -3.30 -3.48 -4.99
N TYR A 475 -3.04 -3.14 -6.26
CA TYR A 475 -2.16 -3.95 -7.13
C TYR A 475 -0.74 -4.03 -6.57
N ASN A 476 -0.20 -2.89 -6.10
CA ASN A 476 1.10 -2.82 -5.47
C ASN A 476 1.16 -3.59 -4.14
N TYR A 477 0.12 -3.51 -3.31
CA TYR A 477 0.07 -4.23 -2.05
C TYR A 477 0.00 -5.75 -2.26
N LEU A 478 -0.89 -6.21 -3.14
CA LEU A 478 -1.00 -7.63 -3.50
C LEU A 478 0.31 -8.15 -4.10
N TRP A 479 0.90 -7.42 -5.05
CA TRP A 479 2.18 -7.79 -5.66
C TRP A 479 3.32 -7.85 -4.64
N LYS A 480 3.44 -6.85 -3.75
CA LYS A 480 4.43 -6.84 -2.67
C LYS A 480 4.21 -8.02 -1.73
N GLY A 481 2.97 -8.28 -1.33
CA GLY A 481 2.65 -9.34 -0.38
C GLY A 481 2.87 -10.75 -0.92
N LEU A 482 2.66 -11.01 -2.22
CA LEU A 482 3.02 -12.28 -2.88
C LEU A 482 4.54 -12.53 -2.91
N ASN A 483 5.34 -11.47 -2.78
CA ASN A 483 6.80 -11.52 -2.81
C ASN A 483 7.47 -11.30 -1.45
N LEU A 484 6.69 -11.30 -0.36
CA LEU A 484 7.26 -11.44 0.97
C LEU A 484 7.80 -12.86 1.16
N LEU A 485 8.80 -13.00 2.06
CA LEU A 485 9.31 -14.31 2.46
C LEU A 485 8.22 -15.17 3.14
N ASN A 486 7.19 -14.51 3.70
CA ASN A 486 6.02 -15.13 4.32
C ASN A 486 4.77 -15.00 3.42
N HIS A 487 3.72 -15.79 3.70
CA HIS A 487 2.47 -15.72 2.94
C HIS A 487 1.74 -14.38 3.12
N LEU A 488 1.05 -13.94 2.05
CA LEU A 488 0.18 -12.77 2.07
C LEU A 488 -0.93 -12.92 3.12
N ASN A 489 -1.15 -11.92 3.96
CA ASN A 489 -2.25 -11.94 4.94
C ASN A 489 -3.57 -11.52 4.28
N THR A 490 -4.50 -12.46 4.14
CA THR A 490 -5.83 -12.27 3.54
C THR A 490 -6.82 -11.53 4.43
N SER A 491 -6.49 -11.30 5.71
CA SER A 491 -7.32 -10.54 6.66
C SER A 491 -7.24 -9.03 6.41
N SER A 492 -6.45 -8.60 5.43
CA SER A 492 -6.19 -7.21 5.10
C SER A 492 -7.38 -6.59 4.33
N PRO A 493 -7.93 -5.44 4.78
CA PRO A 493 -9.06 -4.76 4.13
C PRO A 493 -8.84 -4.36 2.67
N TYR A 494 -7.59 -4.36 2.19
CA TYR A 494 -7.19 -3.80 0.90
C TYR A 494 -7.29 -4.79 -0.27
N CYS A 495 -7.69 -6.04 -0.02
CA CYS A 495 -7.76 -7.09 -1.03
C CYS A 495 -9.12 -7.06 -1.76
N GLN A 496 -9.14 -6.56 -3.00
CA GLN A 496 -10.34 -6.61 -3.85
C GLN A 496 -10.69 -8.05 -4.26
N VAL A 497 -11.99 -8.32 -4.45
CA VAL A 497 -12.52 -9.65 -4.79
C VAL A 497 -12.33 -9.99 -6.28
N GLU A 498 -12.34 -8.98 -7.16
CA GLU A 498 -12.20 -9.17 -8.61
C GLU A 498 -11.21 -8.15 -9.16
N VAL A 499 -10.17 -8.63 -9.83
CA VAL A 499 -9.05 -7.83 -10.33
C VAL A 499 -8.78 -8.17 -11.79
N LYS A 500 -9.13 -7.26 -12.70
CA LYS A 500 -8.99 -7.50 -14.14
C LYS A 500 -7.55 -7.39 -14.61
N GLN A 501 -7.16 -8.32 -15.46
CA GLN A 501 -5.79 -8.45 -15.90
C GLN A 501 -5.32 -7.23 -16.71
N GLU A 502 -6.15 -6.71 -17.61
CA GLU A 502 -5.80 -5.57 -18.45
C GLU A 502 -5.56 -4.32 -17.59
N GLU A 503 -6.39 -4.11 -16.57
CA GLU A 503 -6.28 -2.97 -15.65
C GLU A 503 -4.98 -3.03 -14.83
N VAL A 504 -4.63 -4.22 -14.32
CA VAL A 504 -3.37 -4.43 -13.61
C VAL A 504 -2.17 -4.26 -14.54
N HIS A 505 -2.27 -4.77 -15.77
CA HIS A 505 -1.20 -4.67 -16.74
C HIS A 505 -0.92 -3.20 -17.12
N SER A 506 -1.97 -2.44 -17.44
CA SER A 506 -1.87 -1.00 -17.70
C SER A 506 -1.28 -0.24 -16.51
N HIS A 507 -1.65 -0.61 -15.29
CA HIS A 507 -1.05 -0.02 -14.08
C HIS A 507 0.47 -0.24 -14.02
N PHE A 508 0.93 -1.49 -14.14
CA PHE A 508 2.37 -1.78 -14.02
C PHE A 508 3.19 -1.26 -15.19
N ILE A 509 2.63 -1.14 -16.39
CA ILE A 509 3.27 -0.43 -17.51
C ILE A 509 3.56 1.03 -17.14
N ASN A 510 2.61 1.70 -16.50
CA ASN A 510 2.72 3.14 -16.21
C ASN A 510 3.53 3.45 -14.94
N LYS A 511 3.67 2.50 -14.02
CA LYS A 511 4.23 2.72 -12.68
C LYS A 511 5.57 2.04 -12.41
N SER A 512 5.85 0.90 -13.07
CA SER A 512 7.10 0.17 -12.79
C SER A 512 8.30 0.93 -13.35
N GLN A 513 9.37 1.01 -12.56
CA GLN A 513 10.63 1.65 -12.93
C GLN A 513 11.75 0.63 -12.83
N TYR A 514 11.95 -0.12 -13.90
CA TYR A 514 12.94 -1.19 -13.90
C TYR A 514 14.38 -0.65 -14.02
N LYS A 515 15.27 -1.08 -13.13
CA LYS A 515 16.71 -1.04 -13.40
C LYS A 515 17.09 -2.29 -14.18
N VAL A 516 17.72 -2.11 -15.34
CA VAL A 516 18.07 -3.22 -16.23
C VAL A 516 19.58 -3.29 -16.39
N ILE A 517 20.18 -4.37 -15.89
CA ILE A 517 21.63 -4.60 -15.93
C ILE A 517 21.93 -5.78 -16.85
N THR A 518 23.00 -5.70 -17.63
CA THR A 518 23.48 -6.81 -18.49
C THR A 518 24.78 -7.36 -17.94
N LEU A 519 24.79 -8.63 -17.53
CA LEU A 519 25.91 -9.25 -16.81
C LEU A 519 27.21 -9.33 -17.64
N ASP A 520 27.11 -9.57 -18.94
CA ASP A 520 28.29 -9.60 -19.85
C ASP A 520 28.80 -8.20 -20.23
N ALA A 521 28.09 -7.14 -19.84
CA ALA A 521 28.40 -5.76 -20.20
C ALA A 521 28.30 -4.80 -19.00
N LEU A 522 28.75 -5.24 -17.82
CA LEU A 522 28.69 -4.45 -16.58
C LEU A 522 29.57 -3.20 -16.65
N THR A 523 28.94 -2.03 -16.50
CA THR A 523 29.64 -0.77 -16.26
C THR A 523 30.20 -0.70 -14.83
N ALA A 524 31.00 0.32 -14.52
CA ALA A 524 31.45 0.55 -13.14
C ALA A 524 30.26 0.82 -12.20
N GLU A 525 29.31 1.64 -12.66
CA GLU A 525 28.08 1.96 -11.93
C GLU A 525 27.22 0.72 -11.66
N ASP A 526 27.11 -0.21 -12.63
CA ASP A 526 26.39 -1.46 -12.42
C ASP A 526 27.04 -2.33 -11.33
N LYS A 527 28.37 -2.40 -11.32
CA LYS A 527 29.12 -3.18 -10.31
C LYS A 527 28.95 -2.59 -8.93
N ASP A 528 29.01 -1.26 -8.82
CA ASP A 528 28.81 -0.56 -7.56
C ASP A 528 27.36 -0.75 -7.07
N PHE A 529 26.37 -0.60 -7.95
CA PHE A 529 24.97 -0.83 -7.61
C PHE A 529 24.69 -2.27 -7.13
N LEU A 530 25.21 -3.28 -7.84
CA LEU A 530 25.04 -4.69 -7.44
C LEU A 530 25.66 -4.94 -6.05
N LYS A 531 26.86 -4.40 -5.82
CA LYS A 531 27.57 -4.53 -4.55
C LYS A 531 26.85 -3.83 -3.41
N GLU A 532 26.36 -2.61 -3.61
CA GLU A 532 25.59 -1.84 -2.62
C GLU A 532 24.29 -2.55 -2.23
N ASN A 533 23.67 -3.28 -3.15
CA ASN A 533 22.47 -4.07 -2.91
C ASN A 533 22.76 -5.51 -2.46
N GLY A 534 24.02 -5.88 -2.22
CA GLY A 534 24.41 -7.19 -1.68
C GLY A 534 24.41 -8.36 -2.67
N LEU A 535 24.32 -8.09 -3.98
CA LEU A 535 24.38 -9.10 -5.03
C LEU A 535 25.83 -9.42 -5.40
N MET A 536 26.22 -10.69 -5.34
CA MET A 536 27.57 -11.11 -5.73
C MET A 536 27.63 -11.51 -7.20
N ILE A 537 28.49 -10.84 -7.98
CA ILE A 537 28.69 -11.11 -9.42
C ILE A 537 29.07 -12.58 -9.66
N SER A 538 29.93 -13.17 -8.81
CA SER A 538 30.32 -14.58 -8.92
C SER A 538 29.14 -15.55 -8.78
N ASN A 539 28.15 -15.22 -7.94
CA ASN A 539 26.95 -16.04 -7.78
C ASN A 539 26.04 -15.89 -9.00
N LEU A 540 25.86 -14.67 -9.50
CA LEU A 540 25.10 -14.40 -10.72
C LEU A 540 25.68 -15.17 -11.93
N ASP A 541 27.01 -15.20 -12.04
CA ASP A 541 27.71 -15.99 -13.06
C ASP A 541 27.52 -17.51 -12.91
N LEU A 542 27.40 -18.02 -11.69
CA LEU A 542 27.10 -19.45 -11.45
C LEU A 542 25.65 -19.79 -11.81
N ILE A 543 24.69 -18.91 -11.49
CA ILE A 543 23.27 -19.14 -11.82
C ILE A 543 23.06 -19.18 -13.32
N ARG A 544 23.72 -18.28 -14.06
CA ARG A 544 23.67 -18.22 -15.53
C ARG A 544 24.17 -19.51 -16.20
N GLN A 545 25.10 -20.22 -15.57
CA GLN A 545 25.69 -21.40 -16.18
C GLN A 545 24.69 -22.56 -16.26
N ASP A 546 24.59 -23.15 -17.45
CA ASP A 546 23.88 -24.41 -17.69
C ASP A 546 24.93 -25.52 -17.90
N ASN A 547 25.27 -26.22 -16.82
CA ASN A 547 26.28 -27.28 -16.82
C ASN A 547 25.82 -28.48 -15.98
N ALA A 548 25.84 -29.68 -16.59
CA ALA A 548 25.57 -30.97 -15.94
C ALA A 548 26.24 -31.15 -14.58
N ALA A 549 27.54 -30.85 -14.51
CA ALA A 549 28.30 -31.08 -13.30
C ALA A 549 27.85 -30.15 -12.18
N LEU A 550 27.48 -28.92 -12.53
CA LEU A 550 26.96 -27.91 -11.60
C LEU A 550 25.57 -28.30 -11.09
N GLU A 551 24.67 -28.72 -11.98
CA GLU A 551 23.33 -29.22 -11.58
C GLU A 551 23.45 -30.47 -10.69
N LYS A 552 24.34 -31.40 -11.01
CA LYS A 552 24.59 -32.57 -10.16
C LYS A 552 25.14 -32.19 -8.78
N ILE A 553 25.99 -31.16 -8.70
CA ILE A 553 26.44 -30.60 -7.41
C ILE A 553 25.23 -30.05 -6.64
N TYR A 554 24.37 -29.25 -7.28
CA TYR A 554 23.20 -28.68 -6.62
C TYR A 554 22.26 -29.75 -6.04
N ILE A 555 21.96 -30.79 -6.83
CA ILE A 555 21.14 -31.92 -6.38
C ILE A 555 21.80 -32.64 -5.21
N ASN A 556 23.09 -32.98 -5.32
CA ASN A 556 23.81 -33.70 -4.28
C ASN A 556 24.03 -32.88 -3.01
N SER A 557 24.06 -31.55 -3.09
CA SER A 557 24.06 -30.69 -1.90
C SER A 557 22.73 -30.74 -1.14
N CYS A 558 21.65 -31.17 -1.78
CA CYS A 558 20.33 -31.35 -1.17
C CYS A 558 19.99 -32.82 -0.86
N ALA A 559 20.77 -33.78 -1.38
CA ALA A 559 20.59 -35.21 -1.17
C ALA A 559 21.67 -35.77 -0.22
N LEU A 560 21.33 -36.75 0.63
CA LEU A 560 22.28 -37.35 1.58
C LEU A 560 23.34 -38.28 0.93
N SER A 561 23.32 -38.48 -0.38
CA SER A 561 24.21 -39.44 -1.07
C SER A 561 25.47 -38.79 -1.62
N GLN A 562 26.62 -39.15 -1.04
CA GLN A 562 27.95 -38.77 -1.48
C GLN A 562 28.43 -39.62 -2.66
N GLU A 563 27.97 -39.31 -3.88
CA GLU A 563 28.66 -39.81 -5.08
C GLU A 563 29.64 -38.76 -5.60
N LYS A 564 30.86 -39.21 -5.97
CA LYS A 564 31.86 -38.38 -6.65
C LYS A 564 31.37 -38.01 -8.05
N ILE A 565 31.40 -36.71 -8.37
CA ILE A 565 30.95 -36.16 -9.64
C ILE A 565 32.16 -35.95 -10.57
N ASP A 566 32.10 -36.46 -11.79
CA ASP A 566 33.06 -36.15 -12.86
C ASP A 566 32.64 -34.85 -13.56
N VAL A 567 33.51 -33.84 -13.49
CA VAL A 567 33.25 -32.45 -13.92
C VAL A 567 33.66 -32.22 -15.39
N SER A 568 34.19 -33.24 -16.07
CA SER A 568 34.84 -33.08 -17.38
C SER A 568 33.91 -33.23 -18.60
N GLN A 569 32.66 -33.67 -18.41
CA GLN A 569 31.73 -33.90 -19.52
C GLN A 569 31.02 -32.61 -19.96
N LYS A 570 31.51 -32.00 -21.05
CA LYS A 570 30.70 -31.10 -21.88
C LYS A 570 29.81 -31.92 -22.79
N LEU A 571 28.50 -31.82 -22.61
CA LEU A 571 27.52 -32.52 -23.43
C LEU A 571 26.61 -31.47 -24.10
N ILE A 572 26.42 -31.61 -25.40
CA ILE A 572 25.50 -30.83 -26.25
C ILE A 572 24.10 -31.46 -26.16
N LYS A 573 23.65 -31.73 -24.93
CA LYS A 573 22.35 -32.34 -24.61
C LYS A 573 21.50 -31.27 -23.89
N PRO A 574 20.17 -31.42 -23.79
CA PRO A 574 19.29 -30.34 -23.37
C PRO A 574 19.68 -29.76 -22.00
N ASP A 575 19.24 -28.53 -21.74
CA ASP A 575 19.63 -27.81 -20.52
C ASP A 575 19.29 -28.65 -19.28
N TYR A 576 20.34 -29.04 -18.54
CA TYR A 576 20.29 -30.06 -17.48
C TYR A 576 19.28 -29.77 -16.37
N PHE A 577 18.97 -28.49 -16.14
CA PHE A 577 17.99 -28.10 -15.14
C PHE A 577 16.57 -28.59 -15.52
N GLN A 578 16.24 -28.72 -16.82
CA GLN A 578 14.94 -29.22 -17.28
C GLN A 578 14.74 -30.69 -16.91
N GLN A 579 15.75 -31.52 -17.19
CA GLN A 579 15.75 -32.93 -16.75
C GLN A 579 15.68 -33.01 -15.23
N THR A 580 16.44 -32.17 -14.52
CA THR A 580 16.43 -32.14 -13.06
C THR A 580 15.03 -31.88 -12.50
N ILE A 581 14.27 -30.95 -13.09
CA ILE A 581 12.87 -30.72 -12.70
C ILE A 581 12.02 -31.97 -12.94
N VAL A 582 12.16 -32.63 -14.10
CA VAL A 582 11.44 -33.87 -14.41
C VAL A 582 11.76 -34.98 -13.41
N GLU A 583 13.01 -35.10 -12.99
CA GLU A 583 13.45 -36.19 -12.14
C GLU A 583 13.20 -35.97 -10.65
N THR A 584 13.26 -34.72 -10.20
CA THR A 584 13.24 -34.37 -8.78
C THR A 584 11.98 -33.60 -8.35
N GLY A 585 11.27 -32.98 -9.29
CA GLY A 585 10.21 -32.03 -9.00
C GLY A 585 10.68 -30.65 -8.55
N TYR A 586 11.99 -30.40 -8.59
CA TYR A 586 12.59 -29.13 -8.17
C TYR A 586 13.53 -28.58 -9.24
N VAL A 587 13.58 -27.24 -9.31
CA VAL A 587 14.67 -26.50 -9.94
C VAL A 587 15.63 -26.01 -8.87
N TYR A 588 16.92 -25.99 -9.18
CA TYR A 588 17.98 -25.63 -8.23
C TYR A 588 18.72 -24.38 -8.71
N ALA A 589 19.18 -23.58 -7.76
CA ALA A 589 19.99 -22.40 -8.04
C ALA A 589 20.84 -22.03 -6.82
N VAL A 590 21.87 -21.22 -7.05
CA VAL A 590 22.59 -20.51 -5.99
C VAL A 590 21.80 -19.26 -5.61
N ASP A 591 21.68 -18.97 -4.31
CA ASP A 591 21.15 -17.71 -3.82
C ASP A 591 22.10 -16.56 -4.21
N PRO A 592 21.66 -15.57 -5.01
CA PRO A 592 22.51 -14.46 -5.48
C PRO A 592 23.22 -13.70 -4.37
N PHE A 593 22.64 -13.66 -3.17
CA PHE A 593 23.15 -12.93 -2.00
C PHE A 593 24.08 -13.78 -1.15
N SER A 594 23.62 -14.93 -0.67
CA SER A 594 24.37 -15.75 0.30
C SER A 594 25.34 -16.75 -0.32
N GLY A 595 25.15 -17.11 -1.60
CA GLY A 595 25.88 -18.20 -2.24
C GLY A 595 25.42 -19.60 -1.83
N GLN A 596 24.38 -19.72 -0.99
CA GLN A 596 23.82 -21.02 -0.61
C GLN A 596 23.06 -21.67 -1.76
N ILE A 597 23.12 -22.99 -1.86
CA ILE A 597 22.32 -23.74 -2.83
C ILE A 597 20.90 -23.86 -2.30
N ILE A 598 19.94 -23.39 -3.08
CA ILE A 598 18.51 -23.44 -2.79
C ILE A 598 17.76 -24.15 -3.92
N ARG A 599 16.56 -24.64 -3.60
CA ARG A 599 15.69 -25.30 -4.57
C ARG A 599 14.28 -24.72 -4.52
N SER A 600 13.57 -24.82 -5.63
CA SER A 600 12.17 -24.40 -5.73
C SER A 600 11.33 -25.40 -6.52
N ASN A 601 10.07 -25.53 -6.14
CA ASN A 601 9.03 -26.19 -6.93
C ASN A 601 7.88 -25.21 -7.28
N GLN A 602 8.17 -23.92 -7.28
CA GLN A 602 7.22 -22.86 -7.60
C GLN A 602 7.55 -22.33 -8.99
N SER A 603 6.68 -22.63 -9.94
CA SER A 603 6.83 -22.25 -11.34
C SER A 603 5.57 -21.58 -11.85
N PHE A 604 5.76 -20.64 -12.76
CA PHE A 604 4.68 -19.98 -13.48
C PHE A 604 4.97 -20.01 -14.96
N TYR A 605 3.91 -19.84 -15.75
CA TYR A 605 3.97 -19.92 -17.20
C TYR A 605 3.33 -18.68 -17.81
N TYR A 606 4.03 -18.06 -18.75
CA TYR A 606 3.50 -16.93 -19.49
C TYR A 606 3.75 -17.11 -20.99
N VAL A 607 2.76 -16.72 -21.80
CA VAL A 607 2.82 -16.79 -23.26
C VAL A 607 2.63 -15.40 -23.81
N ALA A 608 3.72 -14.85 -24.34
CA ALA A 608 3.66 -13.83 -25.37
C ALA A 608 3.88 -14.51 -26.73
N TRP A 609 4.58 -13.85 -27.66
CA TRP A 609 5.10 -14.47 -28.89
C TRP A 609 6.03 -15.67 -28.62
N LEU A 610 6.67 -15.72 -27.44
CA LEU A 610 7.52 -16.84 -26.99
C LEU A 610 7.09 -17.33 -25.60
N PRO A 611 7.19 -18.64 -25.33
CA PRO A 611 6.87 -19.20 -24.02
C PRO A 611 7.96 -18.86 -23.00
N MET A 612 7.53 -18.38 -21.84
CA MET A 612 8.39 -18.01 -20.71
C MET A 612 7.95 -18.77 -19.46
N PHE A 613 8.94 -19.33 -18.77
CA PHE A 613 8.79 -20.09 -17.54
C PHE A 613 9.51 -19.35 -16.43
N MET A 614 8.80 -19.12 -15.33
CA MET A 614 9.28 -18.28 -14.24
C MET A 614 9.35 -19.12 -12.97
N TYR A 615 10.56 -19.35 -12.49
CA TYR A 615 10.81 -20.14 -11.29
C TYR A 615 11.06 -19.22 -10.11
N ARG A 616 10.17 -19.27 -9.12
CA ARG A 616 10.23 -18.41 -7.92
C ARG A 616 11.11 -19.05 -6.86
N PHE A 617 12.18 -18.40 -6.46
CA PHE A 617 13.06 -18.84 -5.37
C PHE A 617 12.81 -18.00 -4.12
N VAL A 618 12.89 -18.65 -2.96
CA VAL A 618 12.79 -18.01 -1.64
C VAL A 618 14.11 -18.26 -0.91
N GLY A 619 15.04 -17.29 -1.02
CA GLY A 619 16.33 -17.30 -0.33
C GLY A 619 16.42 -16.19 0.70
N SER A 620 17.56 -15.49 0.73
CA SER A 620 17.71 -14.23 1.49
C SER A 620 16.71 -13.16 1.01
N GLU A 621 16.33 -13.25 -0.27
CA GLU A 621 15.27 -12.45 -0.90
C GLU A 621 14.48 -13.35 -1.87
N VAL A 622 13.25 -12.94 -2.23
CA VAL A 622 12.50 -13.58 -3.31
C VAL A 622 13.05 -13.10 -4.65
N PHE A 623 13.37 -14.03 -5.54
CA PHE A 623 13.77 -13.73 -6.92
C PHE A 623 13.17 -14.74 -7.90
N TYR A 624 13.09 -14.35 -9.16
CA TYR A 624 12.59 -15.20 -10.23
C TYR A 624 13.70 -15.49 -11.23
N LEU A 625 13.95 -16.77 -11.49
CA LEU A 625 14.72 -17.22 -12.65
C LEU A 625 13.76 -17.37 -13.82
N VAL A 626 13.97 -16.59 -14.87
CA VAL A 626 13.17 -16.65 -16.08
C VAL A 626 13.94 -17.45 -17.12
N ALA A 627 13.36 -18.58 -17.52
CA ALA A 627 13.80 -19.40 -18.64
C ALA A 627 12.76 -19.35 -19.75
N GLY A 628 13.18 -19.52 -21.00
CA GLY A 628 12.24 -19.48 -22.11
C GLY A 628 12.93 -19.40 -23.46
N HIS A 629 12.26 -18.78 -24.43
CA HIS A 629 12.67 -18.77 -25.84
C HIS A 629 12.54 -20.17 -26.47
N HIS A 630 12.96 -20.34 -27.72
CA HIS A 630 12.82 -21.60 -28.47
C HIS A 630 13.45 -22.79 -27.74
N TRP A 631 14.63 -22.61 -27.15
CA TRP A 631 15.44 -23.64 -26.49
C TRP A 631 15.22 -23.74 -24.97
N ASN A 632 14.31 -22.94 -24.43
CA ASN A 632 13.98 -22.92 -23.00
C ASN A 632 15.21 -22.77 -22.06
N GLY A 633 16.19 -21.97 -22.47
CA GLY A 633 17.39 -21.68 -21.67
C GLY A 633 17.17 -20.55 -20.66
N LYS A 634 18.08 -20.39 -19.71
CA LYS A 634 18.05 -19.32 -18.71
C LYS A 634 18.31 -17.96 -19.36
N ILE A 635 17.41 -16.99 -19.18
CA ILE A 635 17.47 -15.69 -19.89
C ILE A 635 17.87 -14.56 -18.94
N PHE A 636 17.17 -14.43 -17.81
CA PHE A 636 17.41 -13.33 -16.86
C PHE A 636 16.88 -13.65 -15.46
N LEU A 637 17.37 -12.88 -14.49
CA LEU A 637 16.82 -12.83 -13.13
C LEU A 637 15.96 -11.58 -12.96
N TYR A 638 14.88 -11.72 -12.20
CA TYR A 638 14.05 -10.62 -11.77
C TYR A 638 13.93 -10.58 -10.24
N PHE A 639 14.21 -9.42 -9.66
CA PHE A 639 14.12 -9.16 -8.23
C PHE A 639 12.97 -8.17 -7.96
N PRO A 640 11.81 -8.65 -7.47
CA PRO A 640 10.62 -7.83 -7.30
C PRO A 640 10.80 -6.61 -6.41
N ARG A 641 11.53 -6.75 -5.30
CA ARG A 641 11.72 -5.66 -4.32
C ARG A 641 12.55 -4.51 -4.89
N LEU A 642 13.55 -4.84 -5.71
CA LEU A 642 14.48 -3.90 -6.31
C LEU A 642 14.00 -3.35 -7.66
N GLU A 643 12.89 -3.88 -8.20
CA GLU A 643 12.50 -3.71 -9.61
C GLU A 643 13.70 -3.92 -10.56
N LEU A 644 14.54 -4.90 -10.26
CA LEU A 644 15.80 -5.13 -10.96
C LEU A 644 15.68 -6.33 -11.91
N ILE A 645 16.05 -6.11 -13.17
CA ILE A 645 16.20 -7.15 -14.18
C ILE A 645 17.69 -7.31 -14.49
N ILE A 646 18.23 -8.51 -14.26
CA ILE A 646 19.62 -8.85 -14.61
C ILE A 646 19.61 -9.80 -15.80
N LYS A 647 19.97 -9.29 -16.97
CA LYS A 647 20.12 -10.05 -18.21
C LYS A 647 21.42 -10.82 -18.19
N PHE A 648 21.36 -12.08 -18.59
CA PHE A 648 22.54 -12.93 -18.68
C PHE A 648 23.39 -12.71 -19.92
N TYR A 649 22.77 -12.30 -21.03
CA TYR A 649 23.43 -12.16 -22.32
C TYR A 649 23.09 -10.82 -22.98
N PRO A 650 24.01 -10.22 -23.74
CA PRO A 650 23.82 -8.93 -24.37
C PRO A 650 23.06 -9.02 -25.71
N GLY A 651 23.01 -10.21 -26.35
CA GLY A 651 22.87 -10.32 -27.81
C GLY A 651 21.78 -11.20 -28.40
N GLU A 652 21.14 -12.13 -27.67
CA GLU A 652 20.29 -13.13 -28.35
C GLU A 652 18.81 -12.72 -28.49
N LEU A 653 18.39 -11.65 -27.82
CA LEU A 653 16.97 -11.32 -27.63
C LEU A 653 16.70 -9.81 -27.64
N HIS A 654 17.31 -9.06 -28.56
CA HIS A 654 17.07 -7.62 -28.69
C HIS A 654 15.59 -7.26 -28.95
N LEU A 655 14.81 -8.21 -29.48
CA LEU A 655 13.37 -8.09 -29.73
C LEU A 655 12.51 -8.43 -28.50
N VAL A 656 13.10 -8.92 -27.41
CA VAL A 656 12.34 -9.30 -26.20
C VAL A 656 12.09 -8.07 -25.34
N ASN A 657 10.81 -7.73 -25.20
CA ASN A 657 10.36 -6.73 -24.24
C ASN A 657 10.36 -7.33 -22.82
N TYR A 658 11.52 -7.34 -22.16
CA TYR A 658 11.70 -7.89 -20.81
C TYR A 658 10.74 -7.26 -19.78
N GLU A 659 10.62 -5.93 -19.81
CA GLU A 659 9.73 -5.17 -18.93
C GLU A 659 8.27 -5.53 -19.19
N GLY A 660 7.89 -5.66 -20.46
CA GLY A 660 6.57 -6.12 -20.89
C GLY A 660 6.26 -7.54 -20.41
N ILE A 661 7.24 -8.46 -20.44
CA ILE A 661 7.10 -9.82 -19.89
C ILE A 661 6.84 -9.76 -18.39
N ILE A 662 7.64 -9.00 -17.64
CA ILE A 662 7.45 -8.87 -16.19
C ILE A 662 6.13 -8.18 -15.87
N ASN A 663 5.73 -7.13 -16.60
CA ASN A 663 4.45 -6.45 -16.39
C ASN A 663 3.25 -7.34 -16.68
N HIS A 664 3.32 -8.23 -17.67
CA HIS A 664 2.27 -9.24 -17.88
C HIS A 664 2.28 -10.30 -16.79
N PHE A 665 3.46 -10.75 -16.36
CA PHE A 665 3.55 -11.70 -15.27
C PHE A 665 2.97 -11.13 -13.97
N LYS A 666 3.31 -9.87 -13.63
CA LYS A 666 2.71 -9.14 -12.51
C LYS A 666 1.19 -9.10 -12.63
N SER A 667 0.65 -8.87 -13.83
CA SER A 667 -0.81 -8.84 -14.04
C SER A 667 -1.47 -10.19 -13.79
N TYR A 668 -0.90 -11.29 -14.31
CA TYR A 668 -1.36 -12.64 -13.98
C TYR A 668 -1.28 -12.93 -12.48
N MET A 669 -0.15 -12.65 -11.84
CA MET A 669 0.06 -12.94 -10.42
C MET A 669 -0.92 -12.21 -9.51
N VAL A 670 -1.23 -10.94 -9.83
CA VAL A 670 -2.16 -10.12 -9.06
C VAL A 670 -3.62 -10.43 -9.39
N SER A 671 -3.96 -10.69 -10.67
CA SER A 671 -5.34 -11.07 -11.03
C SER A 671 -5.75 -12.41 -10.45
N TYR A 672 -4.82 -13.35 -10.32
CA TYR A 672 -5.07 -14.67 -9.72
C TYR A 672 -4.49 -14.79 -8.30
N TRP A 673 -4.35 -13.69 -7.56
CA TRP A 673 -3.55 -13.64 -6.32
C TRP A 673 -3.95 -14.68 -5.27
N GLN A 674 -5.25 -15.03 -5.16
CA GLN A 674 -5.76 -16.03 -4.22
C GLN A 674 -5.28 -17.44 -4.59
N ASP A 675 -5.43 -17.81 -5.86
CA ASP A 675 -4.97 -19.10 -6.38
C ASP A 675 -3.44 -19.19 -6.37
N VAL A 676 -2.75 -18.10 -6.67
CA VAL A 676 -1.28 -17.99 -6.55
C VAL A 676 -0.84 -18.18 -5.11
N GLN A 677 -1.51 -17.57 -4.14
CA GLN A 677 -1.19 -17.75 -2.73
C GLN A 677 -1.38 -19.21 -2.30
N LYS A 678 -2.50 -19.83 -2.69
CA LYS A 678 -2.78 -21.25 -2.43
C LYS A 678 -1.70 -22.14 -3.06
N TYR A 679 -1.32 -21.86 -4.30
CA TYR A 679 -0.26 -22.56 -5.02
C TYR A 679 1.11 -22.44 -4.32
N ILE A 680 1.50 -21.23 -3.91
CA ILE A 680 2.77 -20.96 -3.24
C ILE A 680 2.83 -21.67 -1.87
N SER A 681 1.72 -21.69 -1.13
CA SER A 681 1.62 -22.32 0.19
C SER A 681 1.49 -23.84 0.15
N THR A 682 1.14 -24.43 -1.00
CA THR A 682 1.02 -25.88 -1.11
C THR A 682 2.39 -26.52 -1.39
N PRO A 683 2.92 -27.38 -0.48
CA PRO A 683 4.28 -27.88 -0.56
C PRO A 683 4.51 -28.92 -1.66
N GLU A 684 3.56 -29.81 -1.90
CA GLU A 684 3.70 -30.91 -2.87
C GLU A 684 3.16 -30.52 -4.23
N LYS A 685 3.98 -30.60 -5.28
CA LYS A 685 3.63 -30.18 -6.63
C LYS A 685 3.76 -31.36 -7.60
N LYS A 686 2.85 -31.43 -8.57
CA LYS A 686 2.91 -32.42 -9.65
C LYS A 686 3.71 -31.86 -10.81
N VAL A 687 4.67 -32.60 -11.35
CA VAL A 687 5.50 -32.15 -12.46
C VAL A 687 4.70 -32.21 -13.77
N ALA A 688 4.57 -31.06 -14.43
CA ALA A 688 3.84 -30.92 -15.68
C ALA A 688 4.78 -30.53 -16.82
N SER A 689 4.88 -31.36 -17.85
CA SER A 689 5.62 -31.02 -19.06
C SER A 689 4.73 -30.22 -20.01
N VAL A 690 5.17 -29.04 -20.44
CA VAL A 690 4.42 -28.14 -21.33
C VAL A 690 4.98 -28.22 -22.75
N LEU A 691 4.10 -28.31 -23.76
CA LEU A 691 4.45 -28.35 -25.18
C LEU A 691 3.31 -27.90 -26.08
N GLY A 692 3.55 -27.69 -27.38
CA GLY A 692 2.50 -27.25 -28.33
C GLY A 692 2.11 -25.78 -28.13
N VAL A 693 3.05 -24.98 -27.63
CA VAL A 693 2.80 -23.58 -27.20
C VAL A 693 3.33 -22.55 -28.19
N LEU A 694 4.21 -22.97 -29.10
CA LEU A 694 4.73 -22.15 -30.19
C LEU A 694 3.89 -22.35 -31.45
N ASN A 695 3.44 -21.26 -32.05
CA ASN A 695 2.61 -21.27 -33.26
C ASN A 695 3.37 -21.58 -34.56
N GLN A 696 4.61 -22.07 -34.46
CA GLN A 696 5.47 -22.39 -35.59
C GLN A 696 5.88 -23.86 -35.53
N ILE A 697 5.56 -24.60 -36.60
CA ILE A 697 5.82 -26.04 -36.66
C ILE A 697 7.29 -26.40 -36.50
N GLY A 698 8.21 -25.54 -36.98
CA GLY A 698 9.64 -25.80 -36.82
C GLY A 698 10.05 -25.91 -35.36
N HIS A 699 9.61 -24.98 -34.53
CA HIS A 699 9.91 -25.03 -33.10
C HIS A 699 9.14 -26.13 -32.37
N TYR A 700 7.94 -26.48 -32.83
CA TYR A 700 7.26 -27.67 -32.32
C TYR A 700 8.08 -28.94 -32.57
N LEU A 701 8.61 -29.11 -33.79
CA LEU A 701 9.42 -30.26 -34.14
C LEU A 701 10.78 -30.25 -33.43
N TRP A 702 11.55 -29.18 -33.57
CA TRP A 702 12.93 -29.10 -33.10
C TRP A 702 13.09 -28.94 -31.61
N ASN A 703 12.07 -28.45 -30.91
CA ASN A 703 12.15 -28.18 -29.47
C ASN A 703 11.23 -29.13 -28.71
N ASP A 704 9.93 -29.09 -29.00
CA ASP A 704 8.97 -29.83 -28.19
C ASP A 704 9.08 -31.34 -28.45
N LEU A 705 8.98 -31.80 -29.70
CA LEU A 705 9.03 -33.24 -30.00
C LEU A 705 10.39 -33.86 -29.74
N THR A 706 11.48 -33.17 -30.06
CA THR A 706 12.84 -33.63 -29.70
C THR A 706 13.02 -33.69 -28.19
N GLY A 707 12.40 -32.78 -27.42
CA GLY A 707 12.38 -32.84 -25.96
C GLY A 707 11.62 -34.04 -25.42
N ILE A 708 10.46 -34.38 -26.01
CA ILE A 708 9.73 -35.60 -25.63
C ILE A 708 10.50 -36.87 -26.04
N GLN A 709 11.10 -36.88 -27.23
CA GLN A 709 11.98 -37.95 -27.68
C GLN A 709 13.17 -38.11 -26.74
N TYR A 710 13.75 -37.01 -26.24
CA TYR A 710 14.81 -37.07 -25.23
C TYR A 710 14.35 -37.77 -23.96
N LEU A 711 13.16 -37.46 -23.44
CA LEU A 711 12.63 -38.15 -22.27
C LEU A 711 12.45 -39.66 -22.53
N TYR A 712 12.02 -40.02 -23.74
CA TYR A 712 11.88 -41.41 -24.18
C TYR A 712 13.24 -42.12 -24.23
N GLU A 713 14.22 -41.55 -24.93
CA GLU A 713 15.57 -42.12 -25.10
C GLU A 713 16.35 -42.27 -23.79
N ASN A 714 16.03 -41.45 -22.78
CA ASN A 714 16.64 -41.53 -21.45
C ASN A 714 15.77 -42.29 -20.42
N GLU A 715 14.72 -43.00 -20.86
CA GLU A 715 13.86 -43.84 -20.01
C GLU A 715 13.16 -43.07 -18.86
N ILE A 716 12.95 -41.76 -19.03
CA ILE A 716 12.30 -40.86 -18.05
C ILE A 716 10.98 -40.27 -18.54
N LEU A 717 10.46 -40.71 -19.69
CA LEU A 717 9.19 -40.25 -20.27
C LEU A 717 7.99 -40.41 -19.32
N GLN A 718 8.03 -41.38 -18.41
CA GLN A 718 6.94 -41.63 -17.45
C GLN A 718 6.99 -40.73 -16.21
N LYS A 719 8.10 -40.02 -15.98
CA LYS A 719 8.31 -39.22 -14.77
C LYS A 719 7.42 -37.98 -14.67
N PRO A 720 7.13 -37.22 -15.75
CA PRO A 720 6.11 -36.19 -15.68
C PRO A 720 4.77 -36.78 -15.22
N ASP A 721 4.12 -36.09 -14.28
CA ASP A 721 2.80 -36.46 -13.79
C ASP A 721 1.73 -36.19 -14.87
N ILE A 722 1.93 -35.12 -15.66
CA ILE A 722 1.01 -34.70 -16.72
C ILE A 722 1.76 -33.98 -17.85
N PHE A 723 1.20 -34.03 -19.06
CA PHE A 723 1.62 -33.27 -20.23
C PHE A 723 0.53 -32.26 -20.56
N LEU A 724 0.87 -30.97 -20.51
CA LEU A 724 -0.02 -29.87 -20.87
C LEU A 724 0.27 -29.48 -22.32
N VAL A 725 -0.64 -29.82 -23.22
CA VAL A 725 -0.50 -29.63 -24.67
C VAL A 725 -1.29 -28.39 -25.09
N GLY A 726 -0.58 -27.38 -25.57
CA GLY A 726 -1.16 -26.13 -26.05
C GLY A 726 -1.87 -26.24 -27.39
N ALA A 727 -2.36 -25.10 -27.86
CA ALA A 727 -3.22 -24.98 -29.05
C ALA A 727 -2.47 -25.29 -30.36
N SER A 728 -1.15 -25.15 -30.36
CA SER A 728 -0.28 -25.38 -31.53
C SER A 728 0.23 -26.83 -31.55
N ASN A 729 -0.69 -27.78 -31.35
CA ASN A 729 -0.44 -29.21 -31.44
C ASN A 729 -0.52 -29.66 -32.91
N PHE A 730 0.58 -29.56 -33.65
CA PHE A 730 0.63 -29.88 -35.08
C PHE A 730 0.47 -31.38 -35.37
N LEU A 731 0.92 -32.22 -34.44
CA LEU A 731 0.82 -33.67 -34.49
C LEU A 731 0.58 -34.17 -33.07
N ASP A 732 -0.44 -34.99 -32.87
CA ASP A 732 -0.81 -35.40 -31.53
C ASP A 732 0.28 -36.24 -30.85
N ILE A 733 0.73 -35.79 -29.68
CA ILE A 733 1.80 -36.47 -28.95
C ILE A 733 1.42 -37.84 -28.43
N GLY A 734 0.13 -38.11 -28.15
CA GLY A 734 -0.32 -39.43 -27.71
C GLY A 734 -0.27 -40.44 -28.85
N ASP A 735 -0.44 -39.97 -30.08
CA ASP A 735 -0.31 -40.78 -31.29
C ASP A 735 1.16 -41.06 -31.64
N ILE A 736 2.04 -40.06 -31.47
CA ILE A 736 3.49 -40.18 -31.71
C ILE A 736 4.15 -41.02 -30.60
N PHE A 737 3.79 -40.78 -29.34
CA PHE A 737 4.32 -41.43 -28.15
C PHE A 737 3.19 -42.16 -27.40
N PRO A 738 2.70 -43.30 -27.92
CA PRO A 738 1.65 -44.10 -27.27
C PRO A 738 2.08 -44.66 -25.91
N GLU A 739 3.38 -44.59 -25.60
CA GLU A 739 3.91 -44.88 -24.27
C GLU A 739 3.40 -43.91 -23.21
N ILE A 740 2.97 -42.70 -23.58
CA ILE A 740 2.36 -41.74 -22.66
C ILE A 740 0.89 -42.13 -22.44
N PRO A 741 0.47 -42.45 -21.20
CA PRO A 741 -0.93 -42.75 -20.90
C PRO A 741 -1.85 -41.58 -21.28
N ALA A 742 -2.99 -41.88 -21.91
CA ALA A 742 -3.91 -40.85 -22.41
C ALA A 742 -4.46 -39.92 -21.30
N ASP A 743 -4.62 -40.43 -20.08
CA ASP A 743 -5.05 -39.68 -18.90
C ASP A 743 -3.98 -38.71 -18.38
N LYS A 744 -2.72 -38.90 -18.76
CA LYS A 744 -1.62 -37.96 -18.52
C LYS A 744 -1.54 -36.84 -19.54
N ILE A 745 -2.40 -36.78 -20.57
CA ILE A 745 -2.36 -35.73 -21.60
C ILE A 745 -3.55 -34.81 -21.45
N LYS A 746 -3.31 -33.54 -21.11
CA LYS A 746 -4.33 -32.48 -21.02
C LYS A 746 -4.11 -31.45 -22.11
N ARG A 747 -5.10 -31.31 -23.01
CA ARG A 747 -5.04 -30.41 -24.17
C ARG A 747 -5.74 -29.09 -23.89
N PHE A 748 -5.20 -28.00 -24.43
CA PHE A 748 -5.71 -26.64 -24.28
C PHE A 748 -5.86 -25.97 -25.65
N ASN A 749 -7.05 -25.43 -25.93
CA ASN A 749 -7.29 -24.66 -27.16
C ASN A 749 -6.80 -23.21 -27.05
N ASN A 750 -6.55 -22.73 -25.83
CA ASN A 750 -5.99 -21.42 -25.56
C ASN A 750 -4.82 -21.58 -24.58
N ASN A 751 -3.62 -21.17 -24.99
CA ASN A 751 -2.43 -21.29 -24.16
C ASN A 751 -2.51 -20.45 -22.88
N LEU A 752 -3.35 -19.41 -22.82
CA LEU A 752 -3.54 -18.61 -21.60
C LEU A 752 -4.14 -19.43 -20.45
N ASN A 753 -4.98 -20.42 -20.76
CA ASN A 753 -5.63 -21.28 -19.77
C ASN A 753 -4.64 -22.23 -19.06
N ILE A 754 -3.41 -22.37 -19.58
CA ILE A 754 -2.36 -23.16 -18.94
C ILE A 754 -1.97 -22.51 -17.60
N PHE A 755 -1.93 -21.17 -17.50
CA PHE A 755 -1.60 -20.49 -16.24
C PHE A 755 -2.59 -20.85 -15.13
N GLU A 756 -3.89 -20.75 -15.41
CA GLU A 756 -4.95 -21.13 -14.47
C GLU A 756 -4.85 -22.62 -14.09
N ALA A 757 -4.62 -23.50 -15.07
CA ALA A 757 -4.49 -24.92 -14.83
C ALA A 757 -3.31 -25.26 -13.90
N ILE A 758 -2.19 -24.53 -14.01
CA ILE A 758 -1.04 -24.68 -13.11
C ILE A 758 -1.45 -24.44 -11.67
N LEU A 759 -2.14 -23.33 -11.42
CA LEU A 759 -2.55 -22.94 -10.06
C LEU A 759 -3.58 -23.92 -9.48
N GLN A 760 -4.63 -24.23 -10.24
CA GLN A 760 -5.75 -25.07 -9.78
C GLN A 760 -5.35 -26.51 -9.48
N ASN A 761 -4.37 -27.03 -10.21
CA ASN A 761 -3.93 -28.43 -10.09
C ASN A 761 -2.57 -28.58 -9.41
N ASN A 762 -2.00 -27.47 -8.97
CA ASN A 762 -0.74 -27.42 -8.24
C ASN A 762 0.45 -28.01 -9.03
N TYR A 763 0.63 -27.55 -10.27
CA TYR A 763 1.67 -28.04 -11.15
C TYR A 763 3.01 -27.31 -11.00
N MET A 764 4.11 -28.06 -10.96
CA MET A 764 5.46 -27.57 -11.24
C MET A 764 5.71 -27.77 -12.74
N VAL A 765 5.66 -26.69 -13.52
CA VAL A 765 5.80 -26.76 -14.97
C VAL A 765 7.25 -26.67 -15.43
N VAL A 766 7.54 -27.45 -16.46
CA VAL A 766 8.79 -27.42 -17.22
C VAL A 766 8.46 -27.63 -18.69
N ARG A 767 9.18 -26.98 -19.59
CA ARG A 767 9.17 -27.31 -21.01
C ARG A 767 10.47 -28.03 -21.33
N VAL A 768 10.37 -29.32 -21.61
CA VAL A 768 11.54 -30.09 -22.01
C VAL A 768 11.78 -29.82 -23.48
N THR A 769 12.96 -29.32 -23.81
CA THR A 769 13.36 -29.05 -25.19
C THR A 769 14.70 -29.67 -25.48
N ASP A 770 14.87 -30.24 -26.66
CA ASP A 770 16.20 -30.65 -27.17
C ASP A 770 16.50 -29.90 -28.49
N LYS A 771 17.63 -30.20 -29.12
CA LYS A 771 18.09 -29.58 -30.39
C LYS A 771 18.21 -30.58 -31.52
N TRP A 772 18.33 -31.87 -31.21
CA TRP A 772 18.71 -32.87 -32.19
C TRP A 772 17.53 -33.72 -32.63
N PHE A 773 17.09 -33.49 -33.85
CA PHE A 773 16.22 -34.41 -34.54
C PHE A 773 17.00 -35.68 -34.92
N THR A 774 16.45 -36.85 -34.57
CA THR A 774 17.09 -38.16 -34.76
C THR A 774 16.34 -39.00 -35.80
N ASN A 775 17.04 -39.98 -36.39
CA ASN A 775 16.42 -40.99 -37.26
C ASN A 775 15.31 -41.79 -36.54
N GLU A 776 15.39 -41.92 -35.22
CA GLU A 776 14.38 -42.62 -34.45
C GLU A 776 13.07 -41.82 -34.40
N LEU A 777 13.16 -40.52 -34.09
CA LEU A 777 12.02 -39.62 -34.12
C LEU A 777 11.42 -39.51 -35.52
N GLU A 778 12.26 -39.42 -36.56
CA GLU A 778 11.81 -39.47 -37.95
C GLU A 778 10.97 -40.72 -38.24
N ASN A 779 11.50 -41.90 -37.93
CA ASN A 779 10.83 -43.17 -38.21
C ASN A 779 9.51 -43.27 -37.45
N ARG A 780 9.46 -42.75 -36.21
CA ARG A 780 8.26 -42.67 -35.40
C ARG A 780 7.20 -41.79 -36.06
N LEU A 781 7.58 -40.58 -36.47
CA LEU A 781 6.70 -39.65 -37.17
C LEU A 781 6.17 -40.21 -38.48
N TYR A 782 7.05 -40.83 -39.28
CA TYR A 782 6.66 -41.43 -40.56
C TYR A 782 5.68 -42.60 -40.38
N LYS A 783 5.99 -43.54 -39.48
CA LYS A 783 5.11 -44.69 -39.22
C LYS A 783 3.74 -44.24 -38.72
N ASN A 784 3.72 -43.32 -37.74
CA ASN A 784 2.47 -42.75 -37.25
C ASN A 784 1.68 -42.10 -38.39
N SER A 785 2.32 -41.24 -39.16
CA SER A 785 1.68 -40.53 -40.27
C SER A 785 1.10 -41.48 -41.32
N LEU A 786 1.83 -42.54 -41.66
CA LEU A 786 1.40 -43.56 -42.62
C LEU A 786 0.11 -44.27 -42.18
N THR A 787 -0.06 -44.55 -40.89
CA THR A 787 -1.28 -45.21 -40.38
C THR A 787 -2.52 -44.32 -40.45
N ARG A 788 -2.35 -43.01 -40.60
CA ARG A 788 -3.44 -42.02 -40.63
C ARG A 788 -3.86 -41.65 -42.05
N CYS A 789 -3.06 -42.00 -43.06
CA CYS A 789 -3.39 -41.77 -44.46
C CYS A 789 -4.55 -42.67 -44.93
N SER A 790 -5.42 -42.12 -45.77
CA SER A 790 -6.53 -42.87 -46.36
C SER A 790 -6.04 -43.86 -47.43
N GLU A 791 -6.82 -44.90 -47.72
CA GLU A 791 -6.47 -45.87 -48.76
C GLU A 791 -6.35 -45.22 -50.15
N SER A 792 -7.23 -44.25 -50.46
CA SER A 792 -7.16 -43.49 -51.72
C SER A 792 -5.88 -42.66 -51.82
N PHE A 793 -5.43 -42.06 -50.71
CA PHE A 793 -4.16 -41.35 -50.65
C PHE A 793 -2.99 -42.31 -50.92
N LEU A 794 -3.01 -43.49 -50.31
CA LEU A 794 -1.95 -44.49 -50.46
C LEU A 794 -1.85 -45.03 -51.90
N GLN A 795 -2.95 -45.08 -52.65
CA GLN A 795 -2.94 -45.43 -54.07
C GLN A 795 -2.20 -44.40 -54.93
N ASP A 796 -2.42 -43.11 -54.72
CA ASP A 796 -1.71 -42.05 -55.45
C ASP A 796 -0.23 -42.00 -55.07
N PHE A 797 0.06 -42.27 -53.80
CA PHE A 797 1.41 -42.46 -53.28
C PHE A 797 2.15 -43.62 -53.96
N ASP A 798 1.51 -44.77 -54.17
CA ASP A 798 2.13 -45.92 -54.85
C ASP A 798 2.32 -45.70 -56.35
N LYS A 799 1.46 -44.91 -57.00
CA LYS A 799 1.69 -44.45 -58.38
C LYS A 799 2.91 -43.53 -58.45
N ALA A 800 3.01 -42.57 -57.53
CA ALA A 800 4.09 -41.59 -57.54
C ALA A 800 5.48 -42.21 -57.39
N LYS A 801 5.61 -43.26 -56.57
CA LYS A 801 6.87 -44.02 -56.40
C LYS A 801 7.41 -44.67 -57.68
N GLN A 802 6.60 -44.79 -58.72
CA GLN A 802 7.03 -45.35 -59.99
C GLN A 802 7.83 -44.34 -60.84
N HIS A 803 7.82 -43.06 -60.47
CA HIS A 803 8.59 -42.02 -61.15
C HIS A 803 10.04 -41.99 -60.65
N PHE A 804 10.95 -41.65 -61.57
CA PHE A 804 12.28 -41.20 -61.21
C PHE A 804 12.76 -40.12 -62.21
N PRO A 805 13.21 -38.96 -61.71
CA PRO A 805 13.14 -38.55 -60.32
C PRO A 805 11.71 -38.15 -59.95
N LEU A 806 11.32 -38.38 -58.70
CA LEU A 806 10.14 -37.78 -58.08
C LEU A 806 10.61 -36.51 -57.36
N LEU A 807 10.38 -35.35 -57.98
CA LEU A 807 10.86 -34.05 -57.52
C LEU A 807 9.76 -33.27 -56.79
N CYS A 808 10.04 -32.85 -55.56
CA CYS A 808 9.17 -31.90 -54.85
C CYS A 808 9.52 -30.46 -55.22
N ILE A 809 8.55 -29.64 -55.58
CA ILE A 809 8.73 -28.21 -55.81
C ILE A 809 7.79 -27.43 -54.89
N GLN A 810 8.35 -26.57 -54.04
CA GLN A 810 7.58 -25.75 -53.11
C GLN A 810 7.10 -24.45 -53.77
N ILE A 811 5.82 -24.16 -53.60
CA ILE A 811 5.12 -22.98 -54.07
C ILE A 811 4.91 -22.03 -52.89
N ARG A 812 4.99 -20.73 -53.15
CA ARG A 812 4.71 -19.69 -52.16
C ARG A 812 3.95 -18.52 -52.76
N ASN A 813 3.12 -17.90 -51.93
CA ASN A 813 2.40 -16.66 -52.24
C ASN A 813 2.85 -15.46 -51.36
N TYR A 814 3.82 -15.64 -50.46
CA TYR A 814 4.49 -14.61 -49.68
C TYR A 814 6.01 -14.89 -49.68
N ARG A 815 6.86 -13.85 -49.61
CA ARG A 815 8.31 -13.98 -49.85
C ARG A 815 8.57 -14.80 -51.12
N THR A 816 7.93 -14.35 -52.18
CA THR A 816 7.72 -15.10 -53.41
C THR A 816 8.88 -14.91 -54.36
N TRP A 817 9.28 -15.99 -55.04
CA TRP A 817 10.08 -15.90 -56.25
C TRP A 817 9.21 -15.30 -57.36
N ILE A 818 9.51 -14.07 -57.80
CA ILE A 818 8.67 -13.28 -58.70
C ILE A 818 8.40 -14.02 -60.00
N SER A 819 9.43 -14.59 -60.62
CA SER A 819 9.29 -15.38 -61.85
C SER A 819 9.00 -16.87 -61.62
N GLN A 820 8.48 -17.26 -60.44
CA GLN A 820 8.26 -18.69 -60.12
C GLN A 820 7.42 -19.45 -61.14
N ILE A 821 6.39 -18.85 -61.76
CA ILE A 821 5.50 -19.57 -62.68
C ILE A 821 6.29 -20.06 -63.90
N SER A 822 6.87 -19.12 -64.64
CA SER A 822 7.64 -19.43 -65.85
C SER A 822 8.96 -20.12 -65.50
N GLY A 823 9.58 -19.75 -64.38
CA GLY A 823 10.81 -20.37 -63.90
C GLY A 823 10.64 -21.85 -63.57
N ILE A 824 9.62 -22.21 -62.78
CA ILE A 824 9.30 -23.61 -62.44
C ILE A 824 8.88 -24.39 -63.69
N ALA A 825 8.03 -23.82 -64.55
CA ALA A 825 7.64 -24.46 -65.80
C ALA A 825 8.84 -24.81 -66.70
N ASN A 826 9.80 -23.89 -66.81
CA ASN A 826 11.04 -24.10 -67.57
C ASN A 826 11.92 -25.19 -66.92
N ILE A 827 12.10 -25.17 -65.60
CA ILE A 827 12.85 -26.21 -64.86
C ILE A 827 12.24 -27.59 -65.15
N ILE A 828 10.92 -27.74 -65.00
CA ILE A 828 10.22 -29.01 -65.21
C ILE A 828 10.38 -29.48 -66.66
N ARG A 829 10.22 -28.59 -67.64
CA ARG A 829 10.33 -28.93 -69.07
C ARG A 829 11.72 -29.46 -69.42
N GLU A 830 12.77 -28.79 -68.96
CA GLU A 830 14.15 -29.21 -69.22
C GLU A 830 14.50 -30.48 -68.46
N LEU A 831 14.04 -30.65 -67.22
CA LEU A 831 14.24 -31.90 -66.47
C LEU A 831 13.53 -33.08 -67.14
N HIS A 832 12.32 -32.91 -67.65
CA HIS A 832 11.58 -33.96 -68.34
C HIS A 832 12.30 -34.43 -69.63
N ASN A 833 13.00 -33.52 -70.32
CA ASN A 833 13.85 -33.90 -71.46
C ASN A 833 15.02 -34.81 -71.05
N ASN A 834 15.57 -34.62 -69.85
CA ASN A 834 16.66 -35.44 -69.31
C ASN A 834 16.15 -36.73 -68.62
N PHE A 835 14.94 -36.68 -68.06
CA PHE A 835 14.31 -37.75 -67.30
C PHE A 835 12.86 -37.96 -67.76
N PRO A 836 12.60 -38.83 -68.76
CA PRO A 836 11.27 -39.00 -69.34
C PRO A 836 10.20 -39.53 -68.37
N ASN A 837 10.60 -40.13 -67.25
CA ASN A 837 9.70 -40.62 -66.21
C ASN A 837 9.68 -39.70 -64.96
N LEU A 838 9.91 -38.40 -65.17
CA LEU A 838 9.84 -37.37 -64.14
C LEU A 838 8.44 -37.31 -63.52
N GLY A 839 8.39 -37.30 -62.19
CA GLY A 839 7.21 -36.97 -61.41
C GLY A 839 7.42 -35.67 -60.64
N ILE A 840 6.40 -34.82 -60.57
CA ILE A 840 6.42 -33.55 -59.82
C ILE A 840 5.41 -33.58 -58.68
N VAL A 841 5.88 -33.29 -57.48
CA VAL A 841 5.05 -33.05 -56.30
C VAL A 841 5.05 -31.56 -56.00
N PHE A 842 3.91 -30.89 -56.17
CA PHE A 842 3.76 -29.49 -55.78
C PHE A 842 3.38 -29.38 -54.30
N ASP A 843 4.27 -28.80 -53.52
CA ASP A 843 4.08 -28.52 -52.09
C ASP A 843 3.84 -27.03 -51.84
N GLY A 844 3.19 -26.70 -50.73
CA GLY A 844 2.83 -25.32 -50.35
C GLY A 844 2.34 -25.29 -48.91
N TRP A 845 1.28 -24.54 -48.63
CA TRP A 845 0.66 -24.45 -47.32
C TRP A 845 0.07 -25.80 -46.88
N SER A 846 0.10 -26.06 -45.58
CA SER A 846 -0.38 -27.31 -44.97
C SER A 846 -1.65 -27.04 -44.17
N ARG A 847 -2.58 -28.00 -44.12
CA ARG A 847 -3.72 -27.92 -43.20
C ARG A 847 -3.36 -28.50 -41.84
N LEU A 848 -3.62 -27.72 -40.79
CA LEU A 848 -3.73 -28.23 -39.42
C LEU A 848 -4.92 -29.17 -39.32
N GLU A 849 -4.96 -30.03 -38.30
CA GLU A 849 -6.09 -30.95 -38.09
C GLU A 849 -7.38 -30.20 -37.69
N ASN A 850 -7.23 -29.16 -36.87
CA ASN A 850 -8.31 -28.25 -36.48
C ASN A 850 -8.46 -27.12 -37.52
N GLU A 851 -9.70 -26.73 -37.81
CA GLU A 851 -10.03 -25.78 -38.89
C GLU A 851 -9.33 -24.41 -38.73
N ASP A 852 -8.71 -23.94 -39.82
CA ASP A 852 -8.11 -22.61 -39.92
C ASP A 852 -8.63 -21.93 -41.19
N GLN A 853 -9.43 -20.87 -41.04
CA GLN A 853 -9.98 -20.10 -42.16
C GLN A 853 -8.90 -19.32 -42.93
N ILE A 854 -7.82 -18.91 -42.26
CA ILE A 854 -6.71 -18.16 -42.89
C ILE A 854 -5.93 -19.07 -43.85
N ALA A 855 -5.87 -20.36 -43.54
CA ALA A 855 -5.23 -21.35 -44.42
C ALA A 855 -5.90 -21.45 -45.80
N GLU A 856 -7.23 -21.27 -45.89
CA GLU A 856 -7.96 -21.51 -47.15
C GLU A 856 -7.59 -20.50 -48.24
N GLU A 857 -7.48 -19.21 -47.89
CA GLU A 857 -7.10 -18.17 -48.85
C GLU A 857 -5.69 -18.42 -49.41
N THR A 858 -4.76 -18.78 -48.52
CA THR A 858 -3.38 -19.08 -48.89
C THR A 858 -3.30 -20.32 -49.78
N ILE A 859 -3.98 -21.39 -49.40
CA ILE A 859 -4.08 -22.64 -50.18
C ILE A 859 -4.64 -22.35 -51.58
N ASN A 860 -5.69 -21.55 -51.69
CA ASN A 860 -6.31 -21.23 -52.98
C ASN A 860 -5.38 -20.40 -53.87
N LYS A 861 -4.68 -19.40 -53.31
CA LYS A 861 -3.69 -18.61 -54.04
C LYS A 861 -2.54 -19.47 -54.58
N GLU A 862 -2.02 -20.39 -53.77
CA GLU A 862 -0.94 -21.28 -54.19
C GLU A 862 -1.41 -22.32 -55.23
N LYS A 863 -2.64 -22.84 -55.09
CA LYS A 863 -3.25 -23.71 -56.12
C LYS A 863 -3.42 -23.00 -57.47
N GLN A 864 -3.82 -21.73 -57.47
CA GLN A 864 -3.89 -20.92 -58.69
C GLN A 864 -2.52 -20.69 -59.35
N ILE A 865 -1.46 -20.60 -58.55
CA ILE A 865 -0.08 -20.53 -59.08
C ILE A 865 0.27 -21.85 -59.77
N VAL A 866 -0.06 -22.99 -59.16
CA VAL A 866 0.14 -24.32 -59.78
C VAL A 866 -0.66 -24.45 -61.07
N GLU A 867 -1.93 -24.04 -61.11
CA GLU A 867 -2.75 -24.07 -62.33
C GLU A 867 -2.07 -23.33 -63.49
N LYS A 868 -1.53 -22.13 -63.24
CA LYS A 868 -0.77 -21.36 -64.24
C LYS A 868 0.52 -22.03 -64.68
N ILE A 869 1.21 -22.75 -63.78
CA ILE A 869 2.39 -23.54 -64.14
C ILE A 869 1.98 -24.69 -65.06
N LEU A 870 0.88 -25.38 -64.75
CA LEU A 870 0.39 -26.52 -65.54
C LEU A 870 -0.03 -26.10 -66.96
N GLU A 871 -0.55 -24.88 -67.14
CA GLU A 871 -0.86 -24.32 -68.47
C GLU A 871 0.38 -24.20 -69.38
N GLU A 872 1.60 -24.15 -68.80
CA GLU A 872 2.87 -24.06 -69.54
C GLU A 872 3.59 -25.42 -69.76
N LEU A 873 3.00 -26.52 -69.26
CA LEU A 873 3.60 -27.86 -69.24
C LEU A 873 2.93 -28.84 -70.22
N PRO A 874 3.66 -29.87 -70.70
CA PRO A 874 3.08 -30.93 -71.52
C PRO A 874 2.21 -31.91 -70.69
N GLU A 875 1.21 -32.54 -71.33
CA GLU A 875 0.21 -33.39 -70.65
C GLU A 875 0.76 -34.72 -70.08
N ASN A 876 2.01 -35.09 -70.36
CA ASN A 876 2.55 -36.43 -70.09
C ASN A 876 3.45 -36.52 -68.84
N ILE A 877 3.51 -35.49 -68.00
CA ILE A 877 4.30 -35.47 -66.76
C ILE A 877 3.41 -35.92 -65.59
N GLY A 878 3.92 -36.80 -64.72
CA GLY A 878 3.20 -37.20 -63.51
C GLY A 878 3.12 -36.03 -62.53
N ILE A 879 1.94 -35.46 -62.31
CA ILE A 879 1.73 -34.31 -61.41
C ILE A 879 0.93 -34.74 -60.17
N TYR A 880 1.44 -34.37 -59.00
CA TYR A 880 0.81 -34.60 -57.70
C TYR A 880 0.76 -33.28 -56.94
N ASN A 881 -0.45 -32.75 -56.67
CA ASN A 881 -0.61 -31.49 -55.94
C ASN A 881 -0.99 -31.78 -54.49
N ILE A 882 -0.09 -31.46 -53.55
CA ILE A 882 -0.28 -31.71 -52.12
C ILE A 882 -0.53 -30.43 -51.32
N ILE A 883 -0.77 -29.30 -51.99
CA ILE A 883 -1.11 -28.02 -51.35
C ILE A 883 -2.43 -28.15 -50.61
N GLY A 884 -2.40 -27.82 -49.32
CA GLY A 884 -3.53 -27.98 -48.41
C GLY A 884 -3.76 -29.42 -47.92
N SER A 885 -2.83 -30.35 -48.15
CA SER A 885 -2.86 -31.67 -47.49
C SER A 885 -2.62 -31.53 -45.98
N ARG A 886 -3.06 -32.51 -45.21
CA ARG A 886 -2.78 -32.56 -43.77
C ARG A 886 -1.29 -32.78 -43.53
N ILE A 887 -0.80 -32.35 -42.37
CA ILE A 887 0.63 -32.45 -42.01
C ILE A 887 1.12 -33.91 -42.07
N TYR A 888 0.35 -34.87 -41.56
CA TYR A 888 0.72 -36.28 -41.61
C TYR A 888 0.83 -36.81 -43.05
N GLU A 889 -0.06 -36.39 -43.95
CA GLU A 889 0.01 -36.74 -45.39
C GLU A 889 1.28 -36.19 -46.03
N LYS A 890 1.66 -34.95 -45.71
CA LYS A 890 2.89 -34.36 -46.23
C LYS A 890 4.13 -35.10 -45.78
N ILE A 891 4.23 -35.46 -44.50
CA ILE A 891 5.34 -36.28 -43.99
C ILE A 891 5.52 -37.56 -44.82
N VAL A 892 4.40 -38.21 -45.20
CA VAL A 892 4.43 -39.42 -46.03
C VAL A 892 4.90 -39.12 -47.46
N TRP A 893 4.38 -38.05 -48.09
CA TRP A 893 4.82 -37.60 -49.42
C TRP A 893 6.31 -37.26 -49.46
N HIS A 894 6.78 -36.42 -48.54
CA HIS A 894 8.16 -35.97 -48.50
C HIS A 894 9.14 -37.13 -48.27
N LYS A 895 8.71 -38.24 -47.65
CA LYS A 895 9.59 -39.40 -47.44
C LYS A 895 9.93 -40.14 -48.74
N ILE A 896 9.08 -40.09 -49.76
CA ILE A 896 9.28 -40.85 -51.01
C ILE A 896 9.92 -40.07 -52.14
N ILE A 897 9.97 -38.74 -52.06
CA ILE A 897 10.63 -37.93 -53.11
C ILE A 897 12.12 -38.27 -53.19
N ASP A 898 12.71 -38.08 -54.36
CA ASP A 898 14.16 -38.26 -54.56
C ASP A 898 14.92 -36.99 -54.21
N ALA A 899 14.37 -35.83 -54.60
CA ALA A 899 14.95 -34.52 -54.33
C ALA A 899 13.89 -33.43 -54.21
N PHE A 900 14.30 -32.21 -53.84
CA PHE A 900 13.41 -31.06 -53.81
C PHE A 900 14.02 -29.77 -54.36
N VAL A 901 13.17 -28.83 -54.75
CA VAL A 901 13.45 -27.40 -54.94
C VAL A 901 12.50 -26.62 -54.05
N ALA A 902 13.04 -25.84 -53.11
CA ALA A 902 12.19 -25.15 -52.13
C ALA A 902 12.69 -23.74 -51.79
N SER A 903 11.74 -22.89 -51.40
CA SER A 903 12.05 -21.56 -50.88
C SER A 903 12.31 -21.62 -49.38
N MET A 904 13.39 -21.00 -48.91
CA MET A 904 13.80 -21.02 -47.51
C MET A 904 12.69 -20.53 -46.56
N GLY A 905 12.42 -21.31 -45.52
CA GLY A 905 11.49 -21.02 -44.42
C GLY A 905 10.96 -22.30 -43.77
N SER A 906 9.95 -22.19 -42.91
CA SER A 906 9.50 -23.31 -42.05
C SER A 906 8.98 -24.54 -42.80
N GLY A 907 8.49 -24.39 -44.03
CA GLY A 907 8.07 -25.53 -44.86
C GLY A 907 9.24 -26.43 -45.30
N VAL A 908 10.46 -25.90 -45.39
CA VAL A 908 11.66 -26.68 -45.77
C VAL A 908 11.96 -27.78 -44.75
N LEU A 909 11.45 -27.65 -43.52
CA LEU A 909 11.74 -28.57 -42.43
C LEU A 909 11.15 -29.95 -42.64
N PHE A 910 10.05 -30.05 -43.36
CA PHE A 910 9.54 -31.35 -43.77
C PHE A 910 10.50 -32.08 -44.71
N LEU A 911 11.17 -31.33 -45.58
CA LEU A 911 12.08 -31.85 -46.60
C LEU A 911 13.47 -32.16 -46.02
N THR A 912 13.99 -31.28 -45.17
CA THR A 912 15.36 -31.39 -44.62
C THR A 912 15.42 -32.03 -43.24
N SER A 913 14.52 -31.67 -42.32
CA SER A 913 14.55 -32.18 -40.95
C SER A 913 13.80 -33.49 -40.80
N ILE A 914 12.60 -33.63 -41.38
CA ILE A 914 11.82 -34.88 -41.28
C ILE A 914 12.27 -35.87 -42.34
N ALA A 915 12.09 -35.57 -43.63
CA ALA A 915 12.37 -36.53 -44.70
C ALA A 915 13.87 -36.71 -45.00
N ASN A 916 14.69 -35.72 -44.60
CA ASN A 916 16.14 -35.66 -44.81
C ASN A 916 16.54 -35.98 -46.26
N LYS A 917 15.94 -35.25 -47.20
CA LYS A 917 16.17 -35.43 -48.65
C LYS A 917 17.19 -34.43 -49.17
N PRO A 918 17.95 -34.78 -50.22
CA PRO A 918 18.80 -33.83 -50.91
C PRO A 918 17.92 -32.84 -51.71
N GLY A 919 18.39 -31.61 -51.91
CA GLY A 919 17.61 -30.63 -52.67
C GLY A 919 18.30 -29.28 -52.83
N VAL A 920 17.59 -28.35 -53.45
CA VAL A 920 18.04 -26.98 -53.73
C VAL A 920 17.17 -26.00 -52.96
N ILE A 921 17.80 -25.08 -52.23
CA ILE A 921 17.13 -24.01 -51.49
C ILE A 921 17.44 -22.66 -52.14
N HIS A 922 16.38 -21.89 -52.40
CA HIS A 922 16.46 -20.49 -52.84
C HIS A 922 15.66 -19.59 -51.88
N GLY A 923 15.86 -18.29 -51.92
CA GLY A 923 15.23 -17.35 -50.99
C GLY A 923 15.72 -15.94 -51.22
N ASN A 924 15.09 -14.95 -50.60
CA ASN A 924 15.62 -13.59 -50.57
C ASN A 924 17.01 -13.57 -49.89
N ARG A 925 17.79 -12.52 -50.12
CA ARG A 925 19.20 -12.48 -49.68
C ARG A 925 19.37 -12.60 -48.18
N PHE A 926 18.35 -12.29 -47.37
CA PHE A 926 18.39 -12.51 -45.93
C PHE A 926 18.47 -14.01 -45.58
N PHE A 927 17.57 -14.83 -46.12
CA PHE A 927 17.43 -16.24 -45.74
C PHE A 927 18.47 -17.20 -46.32
N ILE A 928 19.17 -16.80 -47.39
CA ILE A 928 20.19 -17.66 -48.03
C ILE A 928 21.63 -17.34 -47.60
N GLN A 929 21.81 -16.49 -46.58
CA GLN A 929 23.13 -16.19 -46.03
C GLN A 929 23.80 -17.44 -45.41
N PRO A 930 25.15 -17.52 -45.40
CA PRO A 930 25.87 -18.67 -44.86
C PRO A 930 25.54 -19.04 -43.40
N HIS A 931 25.18 -18.08 -42.55
CA HIS A 931 24.85 -18.39 -41.16
C HIS A 931 23.57 -19.23 -41.01
N HIS A 932 22.54 -19.03 -41.86
CA HIS A 932 21.33 -19.86 -41.87
C HIS A 932 21.62 -21.31 -42.30
N GLN A 933 22.64 -21.50 -43.15
CA GLN A 933 23.12 -22.84 -43.53
C GLN A 933 23.74 -23.56 -42.34
N GLU A 934 24.55 -22.86 -41.54
CA GLU A 934 25.12 -23.39 -40.31
C GLU A 934 24.05 -23.68 -39.24
N GLU A 935 22.94 -22.95 -39.23
CA GLU A 935 21.82 -23.24 -38.33
C GLU A 935 21.13 -24.58 -38.62
N LEU A 936 20.88 -24.91 -39.90
CA LEU A 936 20.29 -26.21 -40.26
C LEU A 936 21.10 -27.39 -39.70
N LYS A 937 22.43 -27.31 -39.74
CA LYS A 937 23.34 -28.34 -39.20
C LYS A 937 23.16 -28.55 -37.70
N ARG A 938 22.64 -27.57 -36.97
CA ARG A 938 22.42 -27.67 -35.51
C ARG A 938 21.17 -28.45 -35.15
N TRP A 939 20.23 -28.63 -36.09
CA TRP A 939 18.89 -29.17 -35.80
C TRP A 939 18.74 -30.65 -36.10
N ARG A 940 19.68 -31.26 -36.82
CA ARG A 940 19.66 -32.69 -37.15
C ARG A 940 21.08 -33.26 -37.18
N LYS A 941 21.25 -34.43 -36.55
CA LYS A 941 22.58 -35.06 -36.37
C LYS A 941 23.24 -35.52 -37.68
N ASP A 942 22.43 -35.98 -38.63
CA ASP A 942 22.84 -36.59 -39.89
C ASP A 942 22.19 -35.89 -41.10
N LEU A 943 22.14 -34.56 -41.05
CA LEU A 943 21.54 -33.73 -42.08
C LEU A 943 22.21 -33.97 -43.45
N LEU A 944 21.41 -34.29 -44.46
CA LEU A 944 21.81 -34.16 -45.86
C LEU A 944 21.71 -32.69 -46.25
N MET A 945 22.87 -32.05 -46.41
CA MET A 945 22.94 -30.62 -46.65
C MET A 945 22.38 -30.27 -48.04
N PRO A 946 21.31 -29.47 -48.16
CA PRO A 946 20.83 -29.00 -49.44
C PRO A 946 21.77 -27.96 -50.06
N ILE A 947 21.72 -27.83 -51.37
CA ILE A 947 22.46 -26.81 -52.13
C ILE A 947 21.73 -25.48 -51.98
N PHE A 948 22.38 -24.48 -51.41
CA PHE A 948 21.84 -23.13 -51.34
C PHE A 948 22.24 -22.33 -52.58
N ILE A 949 21.26 -21.66 -53.20
CA ILE A 949 21.56 -20.69 -54.25
C ILE A 949 22.29 -19.50 -53.64
N SER A 950 23.43 -19.14 -54.25
CA SER A 950 24.31 -18.13 -53.69
C SER A 950 23.71 -16.72 -53.78
N PRO A 951 23.95 -15.82 -52.80
CA PRO A 951 23.36 -14.48 -52.78
C PRO A 951 23.66 -13.60 -54.00
N GLU A 952 24.73 -13.85 -54.76
CA GLU A 952 24.99 -13.16 -56.02
C GLU A 952 23.98 -13.47 -57.13
N HIS A 953 23.26 -14.59 -57.03
CA HIS A 953 22.23 -15.00 -57.99
C HIS A 953 20.81 -14.58 -57.58
N ILE A 954 20.66 -13.87 -56.45
CA ILE A 954 19.38 -13.40 -55.93
C ILE A 954 19.30 -11.87 -56.00
N MET A 955 18.19 -11.39 -56.54
CA MET A 955 17.81 -9.99 -56.56
C MET A 955 16.54 -9.79 -55.72
N ASP A 956 16.65 -9.12 -54.58
CA ASP A 956 15.50 -8.82 -53.73
C ASP A 956 14.63 -7.71 -54.37
N ASP A 957 13.33 -7.82 -54.19
CA ASP A 957 12.37 -6.76 -54.50
C ASP A 957 12.37 -5.73 -53.37
N GLU A 958 13.03 -4.61 -53.62
CA GLU A 958 13.19 -3.51 -52.67
C GLU A 958 11.89 -2.71 -52.43
N SER A 959 10.76 -3.12 -53.02
CA SER A 959 9.46 -2.45 -52.80
C SER A 959 8.89 -2.66 -51.39
N ASP A 960 9.22 -3.77 -50.72
CA ASP A 960 8.84 -4.01 -49.32
C ASP A 960 9.93 -3.45 -48.37
N PRO A 961 9.57 -2.52 -47.45
CA PRO A 961 10.52 -1.98 -46.49
C PRO A 961 11.02 -3.03 -45.49
N ASP A 962 10.28 -4.11 -45.26
CA ASP A 962 10.72 -5.22 -44.40
C ASP A 962 11.53 -6.22 -45.21
N TYR A 963 12.86 -6.15 -45.07
CA TYR A 963 13.81 -7.01 -45.76
C TYR A 963 13.60 -8.52 -45.52
N ILE A 964 12.95 -8.91 -44.42
CA ILE A 964 12.61 -10.31 -44.14
C ILE A 964 11.47 -10.77 -45.04
N LEU A 965 10.51 -9.90 -45.37
CA LEU A 965 9.29 -10.21 -46.11
C LEU A 965 9.39 -9.99 -47.62
N ARG A 966 10.49 -9.41 -48.09
CA ARG A 966 10.74 -9.15 -49.51
C ARG A 966 10.54 -10.38 -50.39
N ASN A 967 9.81 -10.16 -51.48
CA ASN A 967 9.89 -11.02 -52.66
C ASN A 967 11.28 -10.90 -53.27
N TYR A 968 11.61 -11.82 -54.17
CA TYR A 968 12.92 -11.84 -54.82
C TYR A 968 12.81 -12.47 -56.18
N ASP A 969 13.82 -12.29 -57.00
CA ASP A 969 13.96 -12.97 -58.27
C ASP A 969 15.30 -13.69 -58.39
N CYS A 970 15.29 -14.78 -59.16
CA CYS A 970 16.44 -15.62 -59.43
C CYS A 970 16.32 -16.18 -60.85
N ASP A 971 17.43 -16.25 -61.59
CA ASP A 971 17.44 -16.93 -62.89
C ASP A 971 17.21 -18.43 -62.66
N TRP A 972 16.09 -18.95 -63.19
CA TRP A 972 15.69 -20.34 -63.07
C TRP A 972 16.78 -21.32 -63.54
N LYS A 973 17.66 -20.91 -64.46
CA LYS A 973 18.78 -21.74 -64.92
C LYS A 973 19.75 -22.09 -63.81
N VAL A 974 19.97 -21.17 -62.86
CA VAL A 974 20.85 -21.43 -61.70
C VAL A 974 20.27 -22.52 -60.83
N ILE A 975 18.95 -22.48 -60.59
CA ILE A 975 18.23 -23.52 -59.85
C ILE A 975 18.25 -24.85 -60.62
N TYR A 976 17.99 -24.79 -61.93
CA TYR A 976 17.99 -25.96 -62.83
C TYR A 976 19.34 -26.69 -62.84
N GLU A 977 20.45 -25.99 -63.01
CA GLU A 977 21.78 -26.62 -63.04
C GLU A 977 22.14 -27.27 -61.69
N ALA A 978 21.77 -26.61 -60.59
CA ALA A 978 21.97 -27.16 -59.24
C ALA A 978 21.17 -28.46 -59.03
N ILE A 979 19.88 -28.47 -59.38
CA ILE A 979 19.04 -29.66 -59.21
C ILE A 979 19.40 -30.76 -60.21
N LEU A 980 19.76 -30.42 -61.46
CA LEU A 980 20.19 -31.38 -62.47
C LEU A 980 21.46 -32.13 -62.04
N THR A 981 22.43 -31.41 -61.46
CA THR A 981 23.67 -32.01 -60.96
C THR A 981 23.36 -33.04 -59.88
N LEU A 982 22.55 -32.64 -58.89
CA LEU A 982 22.13 -33.49 -57.78
C LEU A 982 21.35 -34.73 -58.25
N LEU A 983 20.43 -34.57 -59.20
CA LEU A 983 19.64 -35.68 -59.76
C LEU A 983 20.51 -36.66 -60.57
N LYS A 984 21.52 -36.18 -61.28
CA LYS A 984 22.48 -37.05 -62.00
C LYS A 984 23.32 -37.88 -61.03
N GLU A 985 23.75 -37.31 -59.91
CA GLU A 985 24.46 -38.03 -58.86
C GLU A 985 23.58 -39.13 -58.25
N LEU A 986 22.32 -38.82 -57.91
CA LEU A 986 21.37 -39.82 -57.39
C LEU A 986 21.06 -40.93 -58.40
N ASN A 987 20.96 -40.61 -59.69
CA ASN A 987 20.73 -41.63 -60.73
C ASN A 987 21.92 -42.59 -60.87
N LEU A 988 23.15 -42.10 -60.66
CA LEU A 988 24.35 -42.93 -60.67
C LEU A 988 24.39 -43.86 -59.45
N ASP A 989 23.93 -43.41 -58.28
CA ASP A 989 23.86 -44.24 -57.07
C ASP A 989 22.74 -45.30 -57.12
N GLN A 990 21.67 -45.07 -57.90
CA GLN A 990 20.59 -46.04 -58.10
C GLN A 990 20.90 -47.13 -59.14
N GLN A 991 21.85 -46.89 -60.05
CA GLN A 991 22.35 -47.84 -61.05
C GLN A 991 23.46 -48.73 -60.48
#